data_AF-A0A180G5R2-F1
#
_entry.id   AF-A0A180G5R2-F1
#
_cell.length_a   1.000
_cell.length_b   1.000
_cell.length_c   1.000
_cell.angle_alpha   90.00
_cell.angle_beta   90.00
_cell.angle_gamma   90.00
#
_symmetry.space_group_name_H-M   'P 1'
#
loop_
_entity.id
_entity.type
_entity.pdbx_description
1 polymer ?
#
loop_
_entity_poly.entity_id
_entity_poly.type
_entity_poly.pdbx_seq_one_letter_code
_entity_poly.pdbx_strand_id
1 'polypeptide(L)'
;MRSSEPTLLVGETGTGKTTVVSYMANLVGKKLISLNLSNQSEASDLLGGFKPLDSIEDGKLYGNRALSERLNSKVKSQDQSLDLEADDSHKPSKRRKTNISRASQSTQARLKSSLQDYLFQLNQFEEKFVRSTSNHMQFRFVEGPLVKALQNGDWVLLDEINLGTAETLEALSGLLRHPNASVILSERADLVPVPRHSDFRLIGCMNPATDVGKRDLPPSLRSKFTEHVQPHDNDREALLNIISQHLGGLCASDKRAIADTIDCYTVIRTLARNGSLADGTNAPPHYSMRTLSRALSFATTICGVLCFRRALVEGFLMAFVTTLDTKSTEVVCQLIDRHIVQNGKNPKAIMSQQAKKPEDQESYVQVGPFWLKKAQVLDDSTPTQDYVLTESAKSKIIDLARAVTTGRWPVLIQGPTSSGKTSIVAYIARLTGHPFVRINNHEHTDLQEYIGSYATDPETGRLGFKEDALVRALRQGAWVVLDELNLAPSDVLEALNRLLDDNRELVIPQTQEIVKPHPEFMLFATQSPPGLYGGQKVLSRAFRHWFIELHFDDVPKDELEIILCQRCAIAPSHANKIVKVFAELQRRRQSDKIFEQKHSFVTLRDLFRWGGRGAVSYQELAEDGYMLLAERSRGEEEKETVKQVLEGIMNVTIDQDRLYEDVKLPKGLVATNACKRLFKLVSRCLQFNEPVLLVGDAGSGKTSICEAISSFANQRLRGINLHRNSEVGDLLGSQRPIRQQAEKLQTALQQLRICLADMQIELSITGGSNIDGVVSTSEKALVERMRSVTDSKSVDQAQAALSDLKRSTALFDWSDGPLIQAMQERDHVLLDEISLADDSVLKRLNSLLKPERSIVLAERGGSARHSRSCLSSSICR
;
A
#
# COMPACT_ATOMS: atom_id res chain seq x y z
N MET A 1 7.07 -37.42 -9.45
CA MET A 1 7.63 -36.39 -10.35
C MET A 1 8.66 -36.92 -11.38
N ARG A 2 8.66 -38.22 -11.72
CA ARG A 2 9.48 -38.77 -12.82
C ARG A 2 8.84 -38.55 -14.20
N SER A 3 7.51 -38.45 -14.25
CA SER A 3 6.76 -37.92 -15.39
C SER A 3 6.75 -36.38 -15.30
N SER A 4 7.11 -35.67 -16.37
CA SER A 4 7.07 -34.20 -16.45
C SER A 4 5.63 -33.64 -16.57
N GLU A 5 4.68 -34.30 -15.90
CA GLU A 5 3.25 -34.04 -15.96
C GLU A 5 2.87 -32.78 -15.16
N PRO A 6 1.99 -31.92 -15.71
CA PRO A 6 1.41 -30.81 -14.96
C PRO A 6 0.57 -31.32 -13.78
N THR A 7 0.80 -30.79 -12.59
CA THR A 7 0.08 -31.20 -11.36
C THR A 7 -0.84 -30.09 -10.87
N LEU A 8 -2.05 -30.41 -10.41
CA LEU A 8 -3.00 -29.44 -9.83
C LEU A 8 -3.36 -29.85 -8.40
N LEU A 9 -3.12 -28.95 -7.44
CA LEU A 9 -3.48 -29.13 -6.03
C LEU A 9 -4.77 -28.37 -5.71
N VAL A 10 -5.76 -29.08 -5.18
CA VAL A 10 -7.07 -28.54 -4.83
C VAL A 10 -7.33 -28.70 -3.34
N GLY A 11 -7.71 -27.63 -2.66
CA GLY A 11 -8.06 -27.68 -1.25
C GLY A 11 -8.32 -26.29 -0.68
N GLU A 12 -8.82 -26.18 0.54
CA GLU A 12 -9.08 -24.86 1.14
C GLU A 12 -7.79 -24.02 1.36
N THR A 13 -7.96 -22.71 1.55
CA THR A 13 -6.85 -21.80 1.85
C THR A 13 -6.20 -22.15 3.19
N GLY A 14 -4.87 -22.13 3.24
CA GLY A 14 -4.12 -22.39 4.48
C GLY A 14 -3.93 -23.87 4.85
N THR A 15 -4.22 -24.80 3.93
CA THR A 15 -3.91 -26.24 4.07
C THR A 15 -2.47 -26.62 3.68
N GLY A 16 -1.62 -25.64 3.34
CA GLY A 16 -0.20 -25.87 3.06
C GLY A 16 0.16 -26.18 1.61
N LYS A 17 -0.76 -26.07 0.64
CA LYS A 17 -0.53 -26.35 -0.79
C LYS A 17 0.74 -25.67 -1.34
N THR A 18 0.79 -24.34 -1.25
CA THR A 18 1.92 -23.49 -1.69
C THR A 18 3.20 -23.82 -0.92
N THR A 19 3.08 -24.10 0.39
CA THR A 19 4.21 -24.44 1.27
C THR A 19 4.84 -25.77 0.89
N VAL A 20 4.04 -26.80 0.58
CA VAL A 20 4.53 -28.13 0.17
C VAL A 20 5.31 -28.01 -1.14
N VAL A 21 4.78 -27.29 -2.12
CA VAL A 21 5.47 -27.08 -3.40
C VAL A 21 6.81 -26.35 -3.21
N SER A 22 6.81 -25.30 -2.38
CA SER A 22 8.01 -24.53 -2.05
C SER A 22 9.05 -25.36 -1.32
N TYR A 23 8.63 -26.17 -0.35
CA TYR A 23 9.50 -27.07 0.39
C TYR A 23 10.12 -28.14 -0.51
N MET A 24 9.32 -28.75 -1.39
CA MET A 24 9.81 -29.73 -2.35
C MET A 24 10.82 -29.13 -3.33
N ALA A 25 10.55 -27.94 -3.87
CA ALA A 25 11.49 -27.26 -4.76
C ALA A 25 12.84 -27.00 -4.07
N ASN A 26 12.81 -26.54 -2.82
CA ASN A 26 14.00 -26.32 -2.00
C ASN A 26 14.77 -27.63 -1.72
N LEU A 27 14.07 -28.72 -1.40
CA LEU A 27 14.69 -30.03 -1.17
C LEU A 27 15.42 -30.57 -2.40
N VAL A 28 14.88 -30.32 -3.60
CA VAL A 28 15.47 -30.77 -4.87
C VAL A 28 16.48 -29.73 -5.42
N GLY A 29 16.65 -28.59 -4.74
CA GLY A 29 17.57 -27.53 -5.16
C GLY A 29 17.15 -26.83 -6.45
N LYS A 30 15.85 -26.83 -6.77
CA LYS A 30 15.28 -26.16 -7.95
C LYS A 30 14.68 -24.81 -7.55
N LYS A 31 14.89 -23.80 -8.39
CA LYS A 31 14.30 -22.48 -8.19
C LYS A 31 12.80 -22.56 -8.48
N LEU A 32 11.98 -22.10 -7.53
CA LEU A 32 10.53 -21.98 -7.68
C LEU A 32 10.15 -20.54 -8.01
N ILE A 33 9.41 -20.37 -9.10
CA ILE A 33 8.79 -19.11 -9.50
C ILE A 33 7.30 -19.22 -9.23
N SER A 34 6.84 -18.54 -8.18
CA SER A 34 5.41 -18.43 -7.88
C SER A 34 4.81 -17.28 -8.70
N LEU A 35 3.69 -17.55 -9.36
CA LEU A 35 2.88 -16.60 -10.13
C LEU A 35 1.45 -16.71 -9.61
N ASN A 36 0.89 -15.60 -9.12
CA ASN A 36 -0.48 -15.57 -8.63
C ASN A 36 -1.38 -15.07 -9.76
N LEU A 37 -2.40 -15.84 -10.12
CA LEU A 37 -3.32 -15.50 -11.19
C LEU A 37 -4.54 -14.74 -10.66
N SER A 38 -5.04 -13.86 -11.52
CA SER A 38 -5.98 -12.79 -11.20
C SER A 38 -6.99 -12.64 -12.35
N ASN A 39 -8.15 -12.03 -12.05
CA ASN A 39 -9.19 -11.78 -13.06
C ASN A 39 -8.77 -10.77 -14.13
N GLN A 40 -7.67 -10.04 -13.91
CA GLN A 40 -7.07 -9.14 -14.89
C GLN A 40 -5.69 -9.61 -15.36
N SER A 41 -5.20 -10.78 -14.90
CA SER A 41 -3.95 -11.33 -15.42
C SER A 41 -4.03 -11.47 -16.92
N GLU A 42 -3.11 -10.83 -17.62
CA GLU A 42 -2.98 -10.92 -19.07
C GLU A 42 -2.00 -12.02 -19.45
N ALA A 43 -2.11 -12.50 -20.69
CA ALA A 43 -1.14 -13.44 -21.24
C ALA A 43 0.28 -12.82 -21.30
N SER A 44 0.34 -11.49 -21.47
CA SER A 44 1.57 -10.68 -21.50
C SER A 44 2.34 -10.73 -20.16
N ASP A 45 1.66 -10.89 -19.03
CA ASP A 45 2.28 -11.02 -17.71
C ASP A 45 3.06 -12.34 -17.56
N LEU A 46 2.55 -13.41 -18.16
CA LEU A 46 3.17 -14.74 -18.11
C LEU A 46 4.24 -14.91 -19.18
N LEU A 47 3.90 -14.53 -20.42
CA LEU A 47 4.71 -14.79 -21.61
C LEU A 47 5.69 -13.66 -21.93
N GLY A 48 5.38 -12.44 -21.52
CA GLY A 48 6.13 -11.24 -21.84
C GLY A 48 5.39 -10.34 -22.82
N GLY A 49 5.78 -9.08 -22.86
CA GLY A 49 5.19 -8.04 -23.69
C GLY A 49 6.17 -6.89 -23.95
N PHE A 50 5.76 -5.92 -24.77
CA PHE A 50 6.56 -4.74 -25.09
C PHE A 50 6.55 -3.71 -23.96
N LYS A 51 7.75 -3.29 -23.52
CA LYS A 51 7.95 -2.30 -22.45
C LYS A 51 8.88 -1.16 -22.90
N PRO A 52 8.68 0.08 -22.42
CA PRO A 52 9.58 1.20 -22.74
C PRO A 52 10.98 0.98 -22.12
N LEU A 53 12.04 1.40 -22.82
CA LEU A 53 13.44 1.24 -22.36
C LEU A 53 13.86 2.33 -21.37
N ASP A 54 14.36 1.92 -20.19
CA ASP A 54 15.03 2.80 -19.24
C ASP A 54 16.54 2.85 -19.53
N SER A 55 16.98 3.95 -20.17
CA SER A 55 18.30 4.08 -20.82
C SER A 55 19.55 3.87 -19.93
N ILE A 56 19.45 3.91 -18.59
CA ILE A 56 20.61 3.94 -17.69
C ILE A 56 20.91 2.56 -17.07
N GLU A 57 19.91 1.79 -16.66
CA GLU A 57 20.11 0.46 -16.06
C GLU A 57 20.26 -0.64 -17.11
N ASP A 58 19.46 -0.57 -18.19
CA ASP A 58 19.50 -1.58 -19.24
C ASP A 58 20.81 -1.53 -20.04
N GLY A 59 21.41 -0.34 -20.23
CA GLY A 59 22.71 -0.20 -20.89
C GLY A 59 23.85 -0.91 -20.14
N LYS A 60 23.83 -0.87 -18.80
CA LYS A 60 24.81 -1.59 -17.95
C LYS A 60 24.55 -3.10 -17.92
N LEU A 61 23.29 -3.50 -17.89
CA LEU A 61 22.91 -4.92 -17.85
C LEU A 61 23.26 -5.64 -19.16
N TYR A 62 22.97 -5.01 -20.31
CA TYR A 62 23.22 -5.60 -21.64
C TYR A 62 24.69 -5.58 -22.05
N GLY A 63 25.43 -4.51 -21.71
CA GLY A 63 26.89 -4.48 -21.90
C GLY A 63 27.58 -5.67 -21.22
N ASN A 64 27.12 -6.03 -20.03
CA ASN A 64 27.63 -7.18 -19.26
C ASN A 64 27.13 -8.54 -19.77
N ARG A 65 25.86 -8.64 -20.21
CA ARG A 65 25.26 -9.90 -20.67
C ARG A 65 25.85 -10.35 -22.01
N ALA A 66 26.01 -9.43 -22.97
CA ALA A 66 26.65 -9.69 -24.25
C ALA A 66 28.13 -10.10 -24.10
N LEU A 67 28.82 -9.55 -23.08
CA LEU A 67 30.17 -9.95 -22.66
C LEU A 67 30.18 -11.39 -22.12
N SER A 68 29.24 -11.73 -21.24
CA SER A 68 29.17 -13.06 -20.61
C SER A 68 28.83 -14.19 -21.59
N GLU A 69 27.90 -13.96 -22.52
CA GLU A 69 27.50 -14.95 -23.53
C GLU A 69 28.60 -15.17 -24.58
N ARG A 70 29.40 -14.15 -24.91
CA ARG A 70 30.54 -14.27 -25.83
C ARG A 70 31.80 -14.84 -25.19
N LEU A 71 32.08 -14.52 -23.91
CA LEU A 71 33.13 -15.19 -23.14
C LEU A 71 32.82 -16.69 -23.02
N ASN A 72 31.57 -17.05 -22.70
CA ASN A 72 31.18 -18.46 -22.55
C ASN A 72 31.09 -19.22 -23.88
N SER A 73 30.66 -18.59 -24.97
CA SER A 73 30.64 -19.25 -26.29
C SER A 73 32.02 -19.42 -26.91
N LYS A 74 32.97 -18.50 -26.66
CA LYS A 74 34.37 -18.66 -27.11
C LYS A 74 35.17 -19.65 -26.25
N VAL A 75 34.90 -19.74 -24.94
CA VAL A 75 35.51 -20.78 -24.08
C VAL A 75 35.00 -22.17 -24.48
N LYS A 76 33.69 -22.33 -24.78
CA LYS A 76 33.15 -23.61 -25.29
C LYS A 76 33.68 -24.00 -26.68
N SER A 77 34.06 -23.03 -27.51
CA SER A 77 34.63 -23.32 -28.83
C SER A 77 36.09 -23.80 -28.80
N GLN A 78 36.79 -23.65 -27.67
CA GLN A 78 38.18 -24.09 -27.51
C GLN A 78 38.35 -25.46 -26.84
N ASP A 79 37.33 -25.95 -26.12
CA ASP A 79 37.37 -27.26 -25.45
C ASP A 79 36.83 -28.43 -26.30
N GLN A 80 36.44 -28.20 -27.57
CA GLN A 80 35.86 -29.23 -28.45
C GLN A 80 36.77 -29.72 -29.59
N SER A 81 38.08 -29.45 -29.55
CA SER A 81 39.03 -29.90 -30.60
C SER A 81 40.28 -30.60 -30.11
N LEU A 82 40.22 -31.27 -28.96
CA LEU A 82 41.22 -32.27 -28.55
C LEU A 82 40.49 -33.44 -27.88
N ASP A 83 40.14 -34.47 -28.66
CA ASP A 83 40.08 -35.86 -28.22
C ASP A 83 39.63 -36.77 -29.37
N LEU A 84 40.59 -37.23 -30.18
CA LEU A 84 40.54 -38.49 -30.91
C LEU A 84 41.99 -38.98 -31.09
N GLU A 85 42.45 -39.82 -30.15
CA GLU A 85 43.04 -41.14 -30.39
C GLU A 85 43.76 -41.62 -29.12
N ALA A 86 43.32 -42.78 -28.65
CA ALA A 86 43.92 -43.50 -27.53
C ALA A 86 45.17 -44.26 -28.02
N ASP A 87 46.28 -44.17 -27.29
CA ASP A 87 47.11 -45.35 -27.07
C ASP A 87 47.93 -45.26 -25.77
N ASP A 88 48.11 -46.44 -25.20
CA ASP A 88 48.57 -46.76 -23.86
C ASP A 88 50.12 -46.82 -23.81
N SER A 89 50.75 -46.30 -22.74
CA SER A 89 51.98 -46.83 -22.11
C SER A 89 52.86 -45.81 -21.33
N HIS A 90 53.14 -46.20 -20.08
CA HIS A 90 54.36 -46.03 -19.27
C HIS A 90 55.02 -44.65 -18.93
N LYS A 91 54.91 -44.34 -17.62
CA LYS A 91 55.93 -43.86 -16.65
C LYS A 91 56.34 -42.35 -16.60
N PRO A 92 56.78 -41.85 -15.41
CA PRO A 92 56.81 -40.43 -15.07
C PRO A 92 58.22 -39.80 -15.12
N SER A 93 58.36 -38.54 -15.57
CA SER A 93 59.47 -37.69 -15.12
C SER A 93 59.43 -36.21 -15.53
N LYS A 94 59.73 -35.38 -14.52
CA LYS A 94 60.62 -34.19 -14.53
C LYS A 94 60.13 -32.87 -15.14
N ARG A 95 59.83 -31.97 -14.20
CA ARG A 95 60.01 -30.51 -14.22
C ARG A 95 60.93 -29.98 -15.33
N ARG A 96 60.42 -29.02 -16.11
CA ARG A 96 61.23 -27.93 -16.69
C ARG A 96 60.44 -26.62 -16.63
N LYS A 97 60.95 -25.67 -15.83
CA LYS A 97 60.50 -24.28 -15.81
C LYS A 97 61.00 -23.54 -17.05
N THR A 98 60.33 -22.41 -17.30
CA THR A 98 60.69 -21.21 -18.10
C THR A 98 60.39 -21.22 -19.59
N ASN A 99 59.22 -20.66 -19.95
CA ASN A 99 59.01 -19.81 -21.13
C ASN A 99 57.77 -18.91 -20.89
N ILE A 100 57.87 -17.95 -19.96
CA ILE A 100 56.77 -17.03 -19.60
C ILE A 100 56.83 -15.70 -20.40
N SER A 101 57.88 -15.43 -21.18
CA SER A 101 58.07 -14.10 -21.79
C SER A 101 57.55 -13.91 -23.22
N ARG A 102 57.12 -14.96 -23.94
CA ARG A 102 56.55 -14.82 -25.31
C ARG A 102 55.03 -15.02 -25.40
N ALA A 103 54.42 -15.74 -24.45
CA ALA A 103 52.97 -15.97 -24.42
C ALA A 103 52.17 -14.80 -23.85
N SER A 104 52.79 -13.89 -23.07
CA SER A 104 52.11 -12.72 -22.50
C SER A 104 51.85 -11.63 -23.54
N GLN A 105 52.75 -11.43 -24.51
CA GLN A 105 52.58 -10.43 -25.57
C GLN A 105 51.52 -10.83 -26.60
N SER A 106 51.41 -12.11 -26.97
CA SER A 106 50.36 -12.58 -27.90
C SER A 106 48.97 -12.54 -27.28
N THR A 107 48.87 -12.82 -25.98
CA THR A 107 47.60 -12.78 -25.24
C THR A 107 47.17 -11.33 -24.96
N GLN A 108 48.10 -10.44 -24.60
CA GLN A 108 47.81 -9.00 -24.49
C GLN A 108 47.46 -8.36 -25.82
N ALA A 109 48.12 -8.73 -26.93
CA ALA A 109 47.79 -8.23 -28.26
C ALA A 109 46.40 -8.70 -28.73
N ARG A 110 46.03 -9.96 -28.46
CA ARG A 110 44.69 -10.49 -28.73
C ARG A 110 43.62 -9.89 -27.83
N LEU A 111 43.92 -9.63 -26.56
CA LEU A 111 43.00 -8.91 -25.66
C LEU A 111 42.81 -7.47 -26.15
N LYS A 112 43.88 -6.79 -26.58
CA LYS A 112 43.83 -5.44 -27.16
C LYS A 112 43.02 -5.40 -28.45
N SER A 113 43.21 -6.36 -29.36
CA SER A 113 42.40 -6.45 -30.58
C SER A 113 40.95 -6.74 -30.26
N SER A 114 40.67 -7.67 -29.33
CA SER A 114 39.28 -7.95 -28.91
C SER A 114 38.63 -6.77 -28.18
N LEU A 115 39.41 -5.96 -27.46
CA LEU A 115 38.95 -4.71 -26.84
C LEU A 115 38.75 -3.60 -27.87
N GLN A 116 39.59 -3.53 -28.90
CA GLN A 116 39.43 -2.58 -30.01
C GLN A 116 38.23 -2.96 -30.90
N ASP A 117 38.02 -4.25 -31.17
CA ASP A 117 36.84 -4.75 -31.88
C ASP A 117 35.58 -4.51 -31.05
N TYR A 118 35.66 -4.67 -29.72
CA TYR A 118 34.58 -4.33 -28.79
C TYR A 118 34.31 -2.82 -28.76
N LEU A 119 35.33 -1.97 -28.68
CA LEU A 119 35.18 -0.51 -28.73
C LEU A 119 34.66 -0.05 -30.08
N PHE A 120 35.07 -0.68 -31.17
CA PHE A 120 34.56 -0.40 -32.52
C PHE A 120 33.11 -0.85 -32.69
N GLN A 121 32.74 -2.01 -32.12
CA GLN A 121 31.35 -2.49 -32.12
C GLN A 121 30.45 -1.73 -31.14
N LEU A 122 30.97 -1.29 -30.00
CA LEU A 122 30.29 -0.36 -29.10
C LEU A 122 30.10 0.99 -29.78
N ASN A 123 31.11 1.51 -30.47
CA ASN A 123 30.99 2.75 -31.21
C ASN A 123 30.05 2.60 -32.41
N GLN A 124 30.01 1.45 -33.09
CA GLN A 124 29.01 1.18 -34.13
C GLN A 124 27.61 0.93 -33.56
N PHE A 125 27.51 0.31 -32.39
CA PHE A 125 26.26 0.12 -31.67
C PHE A 125 25.75 1.48 -31.20
N GLU A 126 26.57 2.29 -30.53
CA GLU A 126 26.30 3.69 -30.23
C GLU A 126 25.97 4.48 -31.50
N GLU A 127 26.74 4.39 -32.59
CA GLU A 127 26.40 5.11 -33.82
C GLU A 127 25.08 4.65 -34.45
N LYS A 128 24.77 3.35 -34.45
CA LYS A 128 23.47 2.83 -34.95
C LYS A 128 22.33 3.11 -33.99
N PHE A 129 22.58 3.13 -32.68
CA PHE A 129 21.61 3.39 -31.61
C PHE A 129 21.32 4.90 -31.48
N VAL A 130 22.35 5.74 -31.67
CA VAL A 130 22.29 7.21 -31.65
C VAL A 130 21.78 7.77 -32.98
N ARG A 131 22.12 7.19 -34.15
CA ARG A 131 21.62 7.68 -35.45
C ARG A 131 20.21 7.21 -35.81
N SER A 132 19.66 6.18 -35.16
CA SER A 132 18.37 5.60 -35.58
C SER A 132 17.14 6.07 -34.78
N THR A 133 17.25 6.89 -33.73
CA THR A 133 16.03 7.38 -33.05
C THR A 133 16.28 8.58 -32.15
N SER A 134 16.32 9.79 -32.72
CA SER A 134 16.52 11.02 -31.96
C SER A 134 15.23 11.66 -31.42
N ASN A 135 14.11 10.92 -31.25
CA ASN A 135 12.89 11.46 -30.60
C ASN A 135 11.73 10.45 -30.35
N HIS A 136 11.93 9.13 -30.47
CA HIS A 136 10.82 8.17 -30.28
C HIS A 136 11.05 7.22 -29.12
N MET A 137 10.00 7.07 -28.29
CA MET A 137 9.87 6.09 -27.22
C MET A 137 10.17 4.68 -27.78
N GLN A 138 11.29 4.10 -27.36
CA GLN A 138 11.69 2.76 -27.80
C GLN A 138 11.09 1.70 -26.90
N PHE A 139 10.36 0.76 -27.49
CA PHE A 139 9.79 -0.39 -26.80
C PHE A 139 10.60 -1.66 -27.10
N ARG A 140 10.84 -2.48 -26.09
CA ARG A 140 11.48 -3.80 -26.21
C ARG A 140 10.56 -4.88 -25.68
N PHE A 141 10.49 -6.00 -26.39
CA PHE A 141 9.85 -7.20 -25.86
C PHE A 141 10.65 -7.75 -24.68
N VAL A 142 10.01 -7.82 -23.51
CA VAL A 142 10.59 -8.38 -22.28
C VAL A 142 9.92 -9.71 -22.02
N GLU A 143 10.70 -10.80 -22.10
CA GLU A 143 10.19 -12.15 -21.82
C GLU A 143 9.61 -12.27 -20.40
N GLY A 144 8.46 -12.91 -20.31
CA GLY A 144 7.75 -13.12 -19.06
C GLY A 144 8.39 -14.19 -18.18
N PRO A 145 7.99 -14.28 -16.89
CA PRO A 145 8.56 -15.22 -15.94
C PRO A 145 8.38 -16.68 -16.36
N LEU A 146 7.27 -17.04 -17.00
CA LEU A 146 7.00 -18.41 -17.46
C LEU A 146 7.98 -18.83 -18.56
N VAL A 147 8.28 -17.94 -19.50
CA VAL A 147 9.20 -18.20 -20.61
C VAL A 147 10.62 -18.40 -20.10
N LYS A 148 11.08 -17.52 -19.20
CA LYS A 148 12.39 -17.64 -18.55
C LYS A 148 12.49 -18.96 -17.77
N ALA A 149 11.44 -19.32 -17.03
CA ALA A 149 11.40 -20.59 -16.29
C ALA A 149 11.48 -21.80 -17.21
N LEU A 150 10.75 -21.75 -18.33
CA LEU A 150 10.68 -22.81 -19.33
C LEU A 150 12.06 -23.09 -19.96
N GLN A 151 12.84 -22.04 -20.22
CA GLN A 151 14.20 -22.13 -20.77
C GLN A 151 15.22 -22.59 -19.73
N ASN A 152 15.12 -22.10 -18.49
CA ASN A 152 16.10 -22.38 -17.42
C ASN A 152 15.86 -23.72 -16.71
N GLY A 153 14.68 -24.33 -16.87
CA GLY A 153 14.30 -25.53 -16.12
C GLY A 153 13.87 -25.25 -14.69
N ASP A 154 13.43 -24.02 -14.41
CA ASP A 154 12.88 -23.63 -13.12
C ASP A 154 11.48 -24.24 -12.93
N TRP A 155 11.05 -24.38 -11.68
CA TRP A 155 9.69 -24.80 -11.37
C TRP A 155 8.76 -23.60 -11.34
N VAL A 156 7.55 -23.75 -11.86
CA VAL A 156 6.53 -22.70 -11.83
C VAL A 156 5.34 -23.17 -11.02
N LEU A 157 4.95 -22.34 -10.05
CA LEU A 157 3.72 -22.48 -9.28
C LEU A 157 2.71 -21.43 -9.76
N LEU A 158 1.61 -21.87 -10.37
CA LEU A 158 0.45 -21.04 -10.68
C LEU A 158 -0.52 -21.11 -9.50
N ASP A 159 -0.48 -20.10 -8.64
CA ASP A 159 -1.41 -19.99 -7.52
C ASP A 159 -2.72 -19.33 -7.94
N GLU A 160 -3.82 -19.71 -7.29
CA GLU A 160 -5.19 -19.30 -7.62
C GLU A 160 -5.51 -19.39 -9.13
N ILE A 161 -5.10 -20.49 -9.79
CA ILE A 161 -5.22 -20.65 -11.26
C ILE A 161 -6.66 -20.46 -11.77
N ASN A 162 -7.66 -20.68 -10.93
CA ASN A 162 -9.06 -20.53 -11.26
C ASN A 162 -9.57 -19.08 -11.30
N LEU A 163 -8.75 -18.10 -10.90
CA LEU A 163 -9.03 -16.68 -11.08
C LEU A 163 -8.50 -16.13 -12.42
N GLY A 164 -7.66 -16.88 -13.14
CA GLY A 164 -7.10 -16.43 -14.42
C GLY A 164 -8.17 -16.22 -15.50
N THR A 165 -7.97 -15.21 -16.35
CA THR A 165 -8.83 -14.95 -17.52
C THR A 165 -8.77 -16.12 -18.51
N ALA A 166 -9.83 -16.26 -19.33
CA ALA A 166 -9.89 -17.32 -20.33
C ALA A 166 -8.69 -17.26 -21.31
N GLU A 167 -8.28 -16.07 -21.71
CA GLU A 167 -7.14 -15.82 -22.60
C GLU A 167 -5.82 -16.28 -21.97
N THR A 168 -5.57 -15.91 -20.71
CA THR A 168 -4.36 -16.31 -19.97
C THR A 168 -4.30 -17.82 -19.74
N LEU A 169 -5.45 -18.45 -19.46
CA LEU A 169 -5.55 -19.90 -19.34
C LEU A 169 -5.39 -20.62 -20.68
N GLU A 170 -5.85 -20.02 -21.78
CA GLU A 170 -5.65 -20.54 -23.13
C GLU A 170 -4.19 -20.46 -23.56
N ALA A 171 -3.47 -19.40 -23.17
CA ALA A 171 -2.03 -19.27 -23.38
C ALA A 171 -1.24 -20.43 -22.73
N LEU A 172 -1.69 -20.94 -21.59
CA LEU A 172 -1.12 -22.12 -20.93
C LEU A 172 -1.48 -23.43 -21.64
N SER A 173 -2.56 -23.45 -22.42
CA SER A 173 -3.11 -24.67 -23.01
C SER A 173 -2.13 -25.35 -23.96
N GLY A 174 -1.27 -24.61 -24.65
CA GLY A 174 -0.22 -25.13 -25.53
C GLY A 174 0.84 -25.89 -24.76
N LEU A 175 1.29 -25.34 -23.61
CA LEU A 175 2.28 -25.94 -22.73
C LEU A 175 1.79 -27.23 -22.05
N LEU A 176 0.48 -27.35 -21.83
CA LEU A 176 -0.16 -28.45 -21.12
C LEU A 176 -0.48 -29.67 -22.01
N ARG A 177 -0.31 -29.59 -23.35
CA ARG A 177 -0.68 -30.69 -24.27
C ARG A 177 0.27 -31.89 -24.22
N HIS A 178 1.57 -31.66 -24.11
CA HIS A 178 2.57 -32.73 -24.16
C HIS A 178 3.79 -32.36 -23.28
N PRO A 179 4.50 -33.34 -22.68
CA PRO A 179 5.72 -33.10 -21.90
C PRO A 179 6.83 -32.33 -22.64
N ASN A 180 6.81 -32.37 -23.98
CA ASN A 180 7.77 -31.69 -24.86
C ASN A 180 7.16 -30.47 -25.58
N ALA A 181 5.97 -30.03 -25.20
CA ALA A 181 5.32 -28.90 -25.84
C ALA A 181 6.08 -27.59 -25.57
N SER A 182 6.26 -26.80 -26.62
CA SER A 182 6.84 -25.46 -26.60
C SER A 182 5.75 -24.39 -26.59
N VAL A 183 6.08 -23.20 -26.10
CA VAL A 183 5.21 -22.02 -26.22
C VAL A 183 5.70 -21.17 -27.39
N ILE A 184 4.78 -20.70 -28.23
CA ILE A 184 5.07 -19.72 -29.29
C ILE A 184 4.68 -18.35 -28.76
N LEU A 185 5.58 -17.39 -28.88
CA LEU A 185 5.35 -16.01 -28.47
C LEU A 185 4.76 -15.24 -29.66
N SER A 186 3.43 -15.18 -29.73
CA SER A 186 2.70 -14.53 -30.83
C SER A 186 3.03 -13.04 -30.99
N GLU A 187 3.43 -12.38 -29.90
CA GLU A 187 3.82 -10.96 -29.90
C GLU A 187 5.26 -10.73 -30.39
N ARG A 188 6.10 -11.77 -30.42
CA ARG A 188 7.41 -11.71 -31.05
C ARG A 188 7.21 -11.86 -32.55
N ALA A 189 7.78 -10.93 -33.32
CA ALA A 189 7.75 -11.01 -34.78
C ALA A 189 8.41 -12.30 -35.31
N ASP A 190 9.32 -12.89 -34.54
CA ASP A 190 9.89 -14.20 -34.73
C ASP A 190 9.05 -15.28 -34.04
N LEU A 191 8.23 -16.01 -34.81
CA LEU A 191 7.38 -17.15 -34.36
C LEU A 191 8.19 -18.39 -33.93
N VAL A 192 9.37 -18.20 -33.32
CA VAL A 192 10.24 -19.28 -32.88
C VAL A 192 9.68 -19.92 -31.61
N PRO A 193 9.43 -21.24 -31.61
CA PRO A 193 8.95 -21.93 -30.42
C PRO A 193 10.02 -21.94 -29.32
N VAL A 194 9.64 -21.60 -28.10
CA VAL A 194 10.52 -21.64 -26.93
C VAL A 194 10.73 -23.09 -26.49
N PRO A 195 11.97 -23.62 -26.51
CA PRO A 195 12.22 -25.00 -26.13
C PRO A 195 12.00 -25.21 -24.62
N ARG A 196 11.34 -26.32 -24.28
CA ARG A 196 11.10 -26.72 -22.89
C ARG A 196 12.31 -27.45 -22.32
N HIS A 197 12.84 -26.96 -21.20
CA HIS A 197 13.90 -27.63 -20.46
C HIS A 197 13.39 -28.94 -19.82
N SER A 198 14.23 -29.98 -19.77
CA SER A 198 13.88 -31.31 -19.24
C SER A 198 13.41 -31.28 -17.79
N ASP A 199 14.02 -30.39 -17.00
CA ASP A 199 13.77 -30.26 -15.56
C ASP A 199 12.61 -29.33 -15.21
N PHE A 200 12.04 -28.64 -16.20
CA PHE A 200 10.91 -27.73 -15.99
C PHE A 200 9.69 -28.48 -15.45
N ARG A 201 9.05 -27.93 -14.42
CA ARG A 201 7.82 -28.47 -13.83
C ARG A 201 6.81 -27.35 -13.64
N LEU A 202 5.54 -27.67 -13.92
CA LEU A 202 4.41 -26.77 -13.78
C LEU A 202 3.44 -27.35 -12.75
N ILE A 203 3.20 -26.60 -11.68
CA ILE A 203 2.24 -26.95 -10.63
C ILE A 203 1.20 -25.84 -10.54
N GLY A 204 -0.09 -26.20 -10.55
CA GLY A 204 -1.20 -25.30 -10.26
C GLY A 204 -1.73 -25.53 -8.85
N CYS A 205 -2.17 -24.47 -8.19
CA CYS A 205 -2.95 -24.53 -6.96
C CYS A 205 -4.27 -23.78 -7.16
N MET A 206 -5.37 -24.35 -6.70
CA MET A 206 -6.65 -23.65 -6.64
C MET A 206 -7.41 -23.98 -5.36
N ASN A 207 -8.27 -23.07 -4.94
CA ASN A 207 -9.28 -23.37 -3.94
C ASN A 207 -10.58 -23.83 -4.64
N PRO A 208 -11.40 -24.67 -3.99
CA PRO A 208 -12.70 -25.07 -4.52
C PRO A 208 -13.60 -23.86 -4.82
N ALA A 209 -14.51 -23.98 -5.78
CA ALA A 209 -15.43 -22.94 -6.22
C ALA A 209 -16.52 -22.55 -5.19
N THR A 210 -16.42 -23.03 -3.94
CA THR A 210 -17.37 -22.72 -2.85
C THR A 210 -17.13 -21.36 -2.19
N ASP A 211 -16.00 -20.71 -2.48
CA ASP A 211 -15.62 -19.41 -1.91
C ASP A 211 -15.97 -18.25 -2.85
N VAL A 212 -16.26 -17.08 -2.29
CA VAL A 212 -16.77 -15.93 -3.05
C VAL A 212 -15.77 -15.48 -4.11
N GLY A 213 -16.22 -15.35 -5.36
CA GLY A 213 -15.41 -14.89 -6.50
C GLY A 213 -14.58 -15.99 -7.18
N LYS A 214 -14.60 -17.23 -6.67
CA LYS A 214 -13.86 -18.36 -7.25
C LYS A 214 -14.72 -19.12 -8.26
N ARG A 215 -14.12 -19.46 -9.39
CA ARG A 215 -14.76 -20.23 -10.48
C ARG A 215 -14.16 -21.63 -10.54
N ASP A 216 -14.86 -22.54 -11.21
CA ASP A 216 -14.27 -23.81 -11.62
C ASP A 216 -13.39 -23.60 -12.85
N LEU A 217 -12.29 -24.36 -12.94
CA LEU A 217 -11.47 -24.40 -14.14
C LEU A 217 -12.26 -25.00 -15.32
N PRO A 218 -12.06 -24.51 -16.55
CA PRO A 218 -12.64 -25.12 -17.75
C PRO A 218 -12.29 -26.62 -17.81
N PRO A 219 -13.27 -27.52 -18.09
CA PRO A 219 -13.03 -28.97 -18.10
C PRO A 219 -11.89 -29.42 -19.04
N SER A 220 -11.73 -28.71 -20.16
CA SER A 220 -10.67 -28.93 -21.15
C SER A 220 -9.26 -28.63 -20.62
N LEU A 221 -9.13 -27.74 -19.63
CA LEU A 221 -7.88 -27.42 -18.98
C LEU A 221 -7.67 -28.33 -17.76
N ARG A 222 -8.72 -28.52 -16.96
CA ARG A 222 -8.70 -29.35 -15.75
C ARG A 222 -8.27 -30.79 -16.06
N SER A 223 -8.78 -31.38 -17.14
CA SER A 223 -8.41 -32.73 -17.60
C SER A 223 -6.96 -32.90 -18.02
N LYS A 224 -6.22 -31.80 -18.28
CA LYS A 224 -4.80 -31.83 -18.64
C LYS A 224 -3.86 -31.82 -17.43
N PHE A 225 -4.41 -31.57 -16.24
CA PHE A 225 -3.67 -31.66 -14.99
C PHE A 225 -3.92 -32.99 -14.30
N THR A 226 -2.89 -33.51 -13.64
CA THR A 226 -3.06 -34.55 -12.62
C THR A 226 -3.55 -33.89 -11.34
N GLU A 227 -4.82 -34.09 -10.99
CA GLU A 227 -5.46 -33.46 -9.84
C GLU A 227 -5.23 -34.24 -8.54
N HIS A 228 -4.78 -33.54 -7.50
CA HIS A 228 -4.71 -34.05 -6.14
C HIS A 228 -5.51 -33.15 -5.20
N VAL A 229 -6.43 -33.77 -4.47
CA VAL A 229 -7.23 -33.08 -3.46
C VAL A 229 -6.55 -33.23 -2.10
N GLN A 230 -6.22 -32.10 -1.45
CA GLN A 230 -5.65 -32.08 -0.12
C GLN A 230 -6.77 -32.22 0.93
N PRO A 231 -6.81 -33.30 1.73
CA PRO A 231 -7.78 -33.44 2.81
C PRO A 231 -7.48 -32.49 3.97
N HIS A 232 -8.46 -32.26 4.83
CA HIS A 232 -8.26 -31.53 6.07
C HIS A 232 -7.59 -32.43 7.11
N ASP A 233 -6.30 -32.22 7.37
CA ASP A 233 -5.61 -32.89 8.47
C ASP A 233 -6.19 -32.42 9.82
N ASN A 234 -7.07 -33.24 10.40
CA ASN A 234 -7.71 -32.98 11.70
C ASN A 234 -7.32 -34.02 12.76
N ASP A 235 -6.44 -34.95 12.42
CA ASP A 235 -6.11 -36.07 13.30
C ASP A 235 -5.15 -35.62 14.39
N ARG A 236 -5.35 -36.17 15.59
CA ARG A 236 -4.56 -35.82 16.79
C ARG A 236 -3.06 -36.06 16.57
N GLU A 237 -2.69 -37.10 15.84
CA GLU A 237 -1.29 -37.43 15.51
C GLU A 237 -0.65 -36.38 14.59
N ALA A 238 -1.38 -35.91 13.57
CA ALA A 238 -0.90 -34.85 12.68
C ALA A 238 -0.67 -33.55 13.46
N LEU A 239 -1.63 -33.16 14.32
CA LEU A 239 -1.48 -31.99 15.20
C LEU A 239 -0.30 -32.13 16.14
N LEU A 240 -0.07 -33.32 16.71
CA LEU A 240 1.07 -33.60 17.56
C LEU A 240 2.38 -33.38 16.81
N ASN A 241 2.50 -33.88 15.58
CA ASN A 241 3.70 -33.69 14.77
C ASN A 241 3.95 -32.21 14.46
N ILE A 242 2.91 -31.47 14.06
CA ILE A 242 3.00 -30.05 13.73
C ILE A 242 3.42 -29.22 14.95
N ILE A 243 2.77 -29.43 16.09
CA ILE A 243 3.06 -28.68 17.33
C ILE A 243 4.45 -29.08 17.87
N SER A 244 4.81 -30.35 17.80
CA SER A 244 6.15 -30.81 18.19
C SER A 244 7.24 -30.23 17.31
N GLN A 245 6.99 -30.03 16.01
CA GLN A 245 7.96 -29.37 15.13
C GLN A 245 8.14 -27.88 15.46
N HIS A 246 7.06 -27.18 15.81
CA HIS A 246 7.15 -25.76 16.19
C HIS A 246 7.75 -25.57 17.60
N LEU A 247 7.31 -26.37 18.58
CA LEU A 247 7.62 -26.15 19.99
C LEU A 247 8.70 -27.09 20.55
N GLY A 248 9.06 -28.17 19.84
CA GLY A 248 9.84 -29.29 20.38
C GLY A 248 11.20 -28.90 20.96
N GLY A 249 11.86 -27.91 20.36
CA GLY A 249 13.12 -27.36 20.88
C GLY A 249 12.97 -26.62 22.23
N LEU A 250 11.79 -26.10 22.53
CA LEU A 250 11.47 -25.34 23.74
C LEU A 250 10.82 -26.21 24.83
N CYS A 251 10.23 -27.36 24.46
CA CYS A 251 9.47 -28.23 25.37
C CYS A 251 10.33 -29.17 26.24
N ALA A 252 11.66 -29.02 26.30
CA ALA A 252 12.53 -29.93 27.05
C ALA A 252 12.12 -30.10 28.53
N SER A 253 11.67 -29.01 29.17
CA SER A 253 11.23 -29.00 30.57
C SER A 253 9.74 -29.26 30.80
N ASP A 254 8.91 -29.19 29.74
CA ASP A 254 7.45 -29.28 29.82
C ASP A 254 6.86 -29.94 28.57
N LYS A 255 7.00 -31.27 28.50
CA LYS A 255 6.48 -32.07 27.39
C LYS A 255 4.94 -32.10 27.33
N ARG A 256 4.28 -31.84 28.47
CA ARG A 256 2.81 -31.87 28.56
C ARG A 256 2.16 -30.70 27.84
N ALA A 257 2.87 -29.57 27.73
CA ALA A 257 2.41 -28.40 27.01
C ALA A 257 2.00 -28.68 25.54
N ILE A 258 2.62 -29.65 24.87
CA ILE A 258 2.23 -30.06 23.50
C ILE A 258 0.81 -30.64 23.51
N ALA A 259 0.56 -31.60 24.41
CA ALA A 259 -0.77 -32.21 24.55
C ALA A 259 -1.83 -31.19 24.99
N ASP A 260 -1.48 -30.32 25.95
CA ASP A 260 -2.36 -29.25 26.43
C ASP A 260 -2.74 -28.27 25.30
N THR A 261 -1.79 -27.95 24.42
CA THR A 261 -1.99 -27.09 23.25
C THR A 261 -2.93 -27.73 22.23
N ILE A 262 -2.78 -29.05 21.98
CA ILE A 262 -3.69 -29.81 21.12
C ILE A 262 -5.10 -29.77 21.69
N ASP A 263 -5.27 -30.11 22.97
CA ASP A 263 -6.59 -30.18 23.59
C ASP A 263 -7.27 -28.79 23.59
N CYS A 264 -6.52 -27.72 23.90
CA CYS A 264 -7.03 -26.34 23.83
C CYS A 264 -7.51 -25.97 22.40
N TYR A 265 -6.68 -26.21 21.38
CA TYR A 265 -7.02 -25.93 19.99
C TYR A 265 -8.24 -26.73 19.51
N THR A 266 -8.29 -28.03 19.82
CA THR A 266 -9.40 -28.91 19.42
C THR A 266 -10.73 -28.46 20.01
N VAL A 267 -10.76 -28.07 21.30
CA VAL A 267 -11.98 -27.57 21.94
C VAL A 267 -12.43 -26.24 21.35
N ILE A 268 -11.53 -25.26 21.20
CA ILE A 268 -11.85 -23.94 20.60
C ILE A 268 -12.42 -24.12 19.19
N ARG A 269 -11.78 -24.95 18.37
CA ARG A 269 -12.21 -25.22 16.99
C ARG A 269 -13.57 -25.93 16.93
N THR A 270 -13.86 -26.81 17.88
CA THR A 270 -15.15 -27.51 17.95
C THR A 270 -16.27 -26.53 18.28
N LEU A 271 -16.07 -25.64 19.24
CA LEU A 271 -17.03 -24.60 19.60
C LEU A 271 -17.28 -23.61 18.46
N ALA A 272 -16.22 -23.22 17.74
CA ALA A 272 -16.34 -22.37 16.54
C ALA A 272 -17.19 -23.04 15.44
N ARG A 273 -16.93 -24.32 15.15
CA ARG A 273 -17.69 -25.08 14.12
C ARG A 273 -19.15 -25.29 14.49
N ASN A 274 -19.45 -25.45 15.77
CA ASN A 274 -20.81 -25.61 16.28
C ASN A 274 -21.57 -24.27 16.39
N GLY A 275 -20.95 -23.14 16.01
CA GLY A 275 -21.55 -21.81 16.11
C GLY A 275 -21.75 -21.31 17.55
N SER A 276 -21.02 -21.89 18.51
CA SER A 276 -21.06 -21.47 19.93
C SER A 276 -20.16 -20.27 20.22
N LEU A 277 -19.31 -19.90 19.26
CA LEU A 277 -18.48 -18.70 19.29
C LEU A 277 -18.92 -17.77 18.16
N ALA A 278 -18.84 -16.47 18.42
CA ALA A 278 -19.14 -15.41 17.49
C ALA A 278 -17.95 -14.45 17.35
N ASP A 279 -17.69 -14.03 16.13
CA ASP A 279 -16.83 -12.88 15.84
C ASP A 279 -17.59 -11.57 16.09
N GLY A 280 -16.90 -10.43 15.98
CA GLY A 280 -17.54 -9.12 16.15
C GLY A 280 -18.61 -8.76 15.11
N THR A 281 -18.77 -9.55 14.05
CA THR A 281 -19.89 -9.43 13.10
C THR A 281 -21.04 -10.41 13.40
N ASN A 282 -20.97 -11.08 14.56
CA ASN A 282 -21.90 -12.12 14.99
C ASN A 282 -21.91 -13.36 14.06
N ALA A 283 -20.82 -13.59 13.33
CA ALA A 283 -20.63 -14.78 12.49
C ALA A 283 -19.71 -15.79 13.21
N PRO A 284 -19.82 -17.10 12.93
CA PRO A 284 -18.93 -18.08 13.52
C PRO A 284 -17.48 -17.85 13.03
N PRO A 285 -16.50 -17.73 13.93
CA PRO A 285 -15.11 -17.48 13.56
C PRO A 285 -14.53 -18.70 12.85
N HIS A 286 -13.70 -18.47 11.84
CA HIS A 286 -13.06 -19.55 11.10
C HIS A 286 -11.59 -19.71 11.50
N TYR A 287 -11.28 -20.83 12.16
CA TYR A 287 -9.91 -21.16 12.58
C TYR A 287 -9.30 -22.24 11.70
N SER A 288 -8.22 -21.89 11.00
CA SER A 288 -7.46 -22.77 10.13
C SER A 288 -6.15 -23.22 10.78
N MET A 289 -5.44 -24.15 10.14
CA MET A 289 -4.09 -24.55 10.57
C MET A 289 -3.09 -23.39 10.56
N ARG A 290 -3.30 -22.39 9.69
CA ARG A 290 -2.53 -21.15 9.67
C ARG A 290 -2.72 -20.35 10.97
N THR A 291 -3.93 -20.30 11.52
CA THR A 291 -4.22 -19.64 12.80
C THR A 291 -3.39 -20.26 13.92
N LEU A 292 -3.38 -21.60 14.01
CA LEU A 292 -2.57 -22.33 14.98
C LEU A 292 -1.07 -22.10 14.77
N SER A 293 -0.57 -22.23 13.53
CA SER A 293 0.86 -22.03 13.23
C SER A 293 1.33 -20.60 13.58
N ARG A 294 0.49 -19.59 13.39
CA ARG A 294 0.78 -18.21 13.83
C ARG A 294 0.89 -18.09 15.34
N ALA A 295 -0.04 -18.67 16.09
CA ALA A 295 0.00 -18.69 17.55
C ALA A 295 1.29 -19.35 18.07
N LEU A 296 1.67 -20.49 17.49
CA LEU A 296 2.89 -21.21 17.84
C LEU A 296 4.16 -20.43 17.48
N SER A 297 4.21 -19.87 16.27
CA SER A 297 5.35 -19.07 15.79
C SER A 297 5.53 -17.78 16.61
N PHE A 298 4.43 -17.18 17.07
CA PHE A 298 4.47 -16.05 17.98
C PHE A 298 5.06 -16.46 19.33
N ALA A 299 4.55 -17.56 19.89
CA ALA A 299 5.02 -18.08 21.17
C ALA A 299 6.52 -18.44 21.15
N THR A 300 7.00 -19.06 20.07
CA THR A 300 8.43 -19.40 19.93
C THR A 300 9.32 -18.16 19.88
N THR A 301 8.87 -17.10 19.19
CA THR A 301 9.61 -15.84 19.07
C THR A 301 9.71 -15.10 20.40
N ILE A 302 8.64 -15.08 21.19
CA ILE A 302 8.56 -14.29 22.44
C ILE A 302 9.02 -15.08 23.68
N CYS A 303 9.23 -16.40 23.55
CA CYS A 303 9.74 -17.25 24.63
C CYS A 303 11.15 -16.82 25.15
N GLY A 304 11.88 -15.97 24.41
CA GLY A 304 13.11 -15.35 24.93
C GLY A 304 12.87 -14.32 26.03
N VAL A 305 11.69 -13.68 26.02
CA VAL A 305 11.34 -12.54 26.89
C VAL A 305 10.32 -12.95 27.96
N LEU A 306 9.38 -13.84 27.62
CA LEU A 306 8.36 -14.41 28.51
C LEU A 306 8.62 -15.90 28.76
N CYS A 307 8.07 -16.46 29.84
CA CYS A 307 8.13 -17.91 30.02
C CYS A 307 7.30 -18.62 28.95
N PHE A 308 7.67 -19.86 28.64
CA PHE A 308 7.09 -20.64 27.55
C PHE A 308 5.56 -20.71 27.58
N ARG A 309 4.95 -21.08 28.72
CA ARG A 309 3.48 -21.14 28.83
C ARG A 309 2.81 -19.78 28.73
N ARG A 310 3.45 -18.70 29.20
CA ARG A 310 2.94 -17.33 29.02
C ARG A 310 3.02 -16.89 27.56
N ALA A 311 4.09 -17.23 26.86
CA ALA A 311 4.23 -16.97 25.42
C ALA A 311 3.16 -17.73 24.61
N LEU A 312 2.82 -18.97 25.00
CA LEU A 312 1.68 -19.70 24.43
C LEU A 312 0.36 -18.97 24.66
N VAL A 313 0.08 -18.52 25.88
CA VAL A 313 -1.14 -17.74 26.18
C VAL A 313 -1.22 -16.52 25.25
N GLU A 314 -0.17 -15.72 25.15
CA GLU A 314 -0.17 -14.54 24.29
C GLU A 314 -0.33 -14.90 22.81
N GLY A 315 0.27 -16.00 22.34
CA GLY A 315 0.06 -16.49 20.98
C GLY A 315 -1.38 -16.89 20.69
N PHE A 316 -2.05 -17.54 21.66
CA PHE A 316 -3.47 -17.89 21.54
C PHE A 316 -4.38 -16.66 21.60
N LEU A 317 -4.10 -15.71 22.49
CA LEU A 317 -4.84 -14.45 22.56
C LEU A 317 -4.74 -13.68 21.23
N MET A 318 -3.55 -13.60 20.65
CA MET A 318 -3.32 -12.95 19.35
C MET A 318 -4.09 -13.61 18.21
N ALA A 319 -4.15 -14.93 18.15
CA ALA A 319 -4.67 -15.65 16.98
C ALA A 319 -6.16 -16.03 17.08
N PHE A 320 -6.69 -16.24 18.29
CA PHE A 320 -8.03 -16.77 18.52
C PHE A 320 -8.96 -15.84 19.29
N VAL A 321 -8.47 -14.74 19.88
CA VAL A 321 -9.32 -13.87 20.72
C VAL A 321 -9.58 -12.51 20.08
N THR A 322 -8.61 -11.92 19.37
CA THR A 322 -8.75 -10.56 18.81
C THR A 322 -9.92 -10.38 17.83
N THR A 323 -10.41 -11.48 17.26
CA THR A 323 -11.54 -11.50 16.30
C THR A 323 -12.91 -11.63 16.98
N LEU A 324 -12.95 -12.09 18.22
CA LEU A 324 -14.16 -12.52 18.92
C LEU A 324 -14.95 -11.34 19.51
N ASP A 325 -16.25 -11.56 19.71
CA ASP A 325 -17.06 -10.68 20.55
C ASP A 325 -16.71 -10.86 22.05
N THR A 326 -17.23 -9.97 22.91
CA THR A 326 -16.91 -9.98 24.35
C THR A 326 -17.29 -11.31 25.03
N LYS A 327 -18.45 -11.89 24.69
CA LYS A 327 -18.93 -13.13 25.31
C LYS A 327 -18.07 -14.33 24.92
N SER A 328 -17.75 -14.46 23.63
CA SER A 328 -16.91 -15.54 23.12
C SER A 328 -15.47 -15.38 23.61
N THR A 329 -14.99 -14.14 23.76
CA THR A 329 -13.69 -13.83 24.35
C THR A 329 -13.56 -14.38 25.76
N GLU A 330 -14.57 -14.21 26.62
CA GLU A 330 -14.57 -14.76 27.98
C GLU A 330 -14.46 -16.30 27.96
N VAL A 331 -15.25 -16.97 27.11
CA VAL A 331 -15.24 -18.43 26.97
C VAL A 331 -13.88 -18.93 26.53
N VAL A 332 -13.28 -18.34 25.50
CA VAL A 332 -11.98 -18.77 24.98
C VAL A 332 -10.85 -18.47 25.96
N CYS A 333 -10.88 -17.32 26.65
CA CYS A 333 -9.93 -17.02 27.72
C CYS A 333 -9.99 -18.05 28.86
N GLN A 334 -11.19 -18.51 29.26
CA GLN A 334 -11.34 -19.56 30.26
C GLN A 334 -10.76 -20.91 29.79
N LEU A 335 -10.91 -21.25 28.51
CA LEU A 335 -10.32 -22.46 27.93
C LEU A 335 -8.79 -22.39 27.89
N ILE A 336 -8.24 -21.23 27.53
CA ILE A 336 -6.79 -20.97 27.56
C ILE A 336 -6.27 -21.10 29.00
N ASP A 337 -6.96 -20.50 29.98
CA ASP A 337 -6.60 -20.62 31.39
C ASP A 337 -6.61 -22.09 31.85
N ARG A 338 -7.71 -22.81 31.59
CA ARG A 338 -7.88 -24.21 31.99
C ARG A 338 -6.82 -25.14 31.39
N HIS A 339 -6.56 -25.06 30.09
CA HIS A 339 -5.69 -26.02 29.41
C HIS A 339 -4.22 -25.61 29.43
N ILE A 340 -3.91 -24.32 29.28
CA ILE A 340 -2.52 -23.85 29.16
C ILE A 340 -1.99 -23.36 30.50
N VAL A 341 -2.74 -22.55 31.24
CA VAL A 341 -2.22 -21.87 32.46
C VAL A 341 -2.24 -22.79 33.68
N GLN A 342 -3.40 -23.40 33.97
CA GLN A 342 -3.60 -24.23 35.16
C GLN A 342 -2.75 -25.52 35.15
N ASN A 343 -2.47 -26.07 33.96
CA ASN A 343 -1.57 -27.22 33.80
C ASN A 343 -0.08 -26.85 33.93
N GLY A 344 0.25 -25.56 34.08
CA GLY A 344 1.60 -25.08 34.33
C GLY A 344 2.02 -25.23 35.80
N LYS A 345 3.33 -25.27 36.06
CA LYS A 345 3.89 -25.43 37.41
C LYS A 345 3.48 -24.33 38.39
N ASN A 346 3.28 -23.09 37.91
CA ASN A 346 2.85 -21.95 38.73
C ASN A 346 1.89 -21.03 37.94
N PRO A 347 0.57 -21.30 37.98
CA PRO A 347 -0.45 -20.57 37.21
C PRO A 347 -0.45 -19.05 37.46
N LYS A 348 -0.31 -18.63 38.73
CA LYS A 348 -0.31 -17.20 39.11
C LYS A 348 0.87 -16.46 38.51
N ALA A 349 2.07 -17.06 38.59
CA ALA A 349 3.28 -16.47 38.03
C ALA A 349 3.24 -16.39 36.50
N ILE A 350 2.60 -17.37 35.83
CA ILE A 350 2.42 -17.35 34.38
C ILE A 350 1.62 -16.11 33.95
N MET A 351 0.47 -15.86 34.59
CA MET A 351 -0.40 -14.72 34.24
C MET A 351 0.19 -13.36 34.63
N SER A 352 0.88 -13.27 35.77
CA SER A 352 1.43 -12.01 36.26
C SER A 352 2.77 -11.62 35.61
N GLN A 353 3.36 -12.50 34.79
CA GLN A 353 4.66 -12.24 34.18
C GLN A 353 4.55 -11.16 33.09
N GLN A 354 5.35 -10.10 33.27
CA GLN A 354 5.58 -9.08 32.26
C GLN A 354 6.81 -9.39 31.42
N ALA A 355 6.85 -8.86 30.20
CA ALA A 355 7.99 -9.01 29.31
C ALA A 355 9.25 -8.40 29.96
N LYS A 356 10.34 -9.18 30.01
CA LYS A 356 11.64 -8.68 30.47
C LYS A 356 12.03 -7.45 29.65
N LYS A 357 12.46 -6.40 30.34
CA LYS A 357 12.96 -5.19 29.69
C LYS A 357 14.19 -5.54 28.84
N PRO A 358 14.23 -5.17 27.54
CA PRO A 358 15.42 -5.33 26.72
C PRO A 358 16.64 -4.61 27.32
N GLU A 359 17.84 -5.14 27.11
CA GLU A 359 19.09 -4.55 27.62
C GLU A 359 19.34 -3.16 27.01
N ASP A 360 18.96 -2.96 25.75
CA ASP A 360 19.05 -1.70 25.04
C ASP A 360 17.79 -0.84 25.26
N GLN A 361 17.83 0.02 26.28
CA GLN A 361 16.66 0.80 26.71
C GLN A 361 16.29 1.93 25.76
N GLU A 362 17.24 2.46 24.99
CA GLU A 362 16.97 3.61 24.13
C GLU A 362 16.21 3.21 22.86
N SER A 363 16.39 1.96 22.42
CA SER A 363 15.83 1.41 21.18
C SER A 363 14.42 0.83 21.33
N TYR A 364 13.81 0.83 22.52
CA TYR A 364 12.48 0.24 22.75
C TYR A 364 11.55 1.19 23.52
N VAL A 365 10.24 1.05 23.28
CA VAL A 365 9.17 1.74 24.02
C VAL A 365 8.24 0.70 24.62
N GLN A 366 7.85 0.90 25.87
CA GLN A 366 6.88 0.05 26.54
C GLN A 366 5.46 0.45 26.13
N VAL A 367 4.71 -0.51 25.60
CA VAL A 367 3.29 -0.36 25.25
C VAL A 367 2.52 -1.48 25.94
N GLY A 368 1.86 -1.14 27.05
CA GLY A 368 1.23 -2.13 27.92
C GLY A 368 2.26 -3.16 28.45
N PRO A 369 2.00 -4.47 28.32
CA PRO A 369 2.93 -5.51 28.76
C PRO A 369 4.04 -5.82 27.73
N PHE A 370 4.07 -5.15 26.58
CA PHE A 370 5.01 -5.43 25.48
C PHE A 370 6.06 -4.32 25.32
N TRP A 371 7.23 -4.70 24.80
CA TRP A 371 8.31 -3.78 24.41
C TRP A 371 8.38 -3.74 22.89
N LEU A 372 8.03 -2.60 22.31
CA LEU A 372 8.07 -2.40 20.86
C LEU A 372 9.38 -1.70 20.49
N LYS A 373 10.01 -2.16 19.41
CA LYS A 373 11.22 -1.55 18.88
C LYS A 373 10.90 -0.15 18.36
N LYS A 374 11.79 0.82 18.58
CA LYS A 374 11.73 2.13 17.94
C LYS A 374 12.24 2.03 16.50
N ALA A 375 11.75 2.93 15.64
CA ALA A 375 12.22 3.04 14.27
C ALA A 375 13.70 3.47 14.22
N GLN A 376 14.44 2.96 13.25
CA GLN A 376 15.81 3.43 12.97
C GLN A 376 15.83 4.84 12.37
N VAL A 377 14.85 5.14 11.51
CA VAL A 377 14.62 6.47 10.96
C VAL A 377 13.46 7.06 11.73
N LEU A 378 13.77 8.00 12.63
CA LEU A 378 12.76 8.69 13.42
C LEU A 378 12.01 9.66 12.52
N ASP A 379 10.69 9.54 12.49
CA ASP A 379 9.83 10.65 12.11
C ASP A 379 9.87 11.68 13.24
N ASP A 380 10.24 12.93 12.94
CA ASP A 380 10.26 14.04 13.90
C ASP A 380 8.84 14.42 14.38
N SER A 381 7.80 13.77 13.86
CA SER A 381 6.43 13.94 14.33
C SER A 381 6.31 13.53 15.81
N THR A 382 6.16 14.54 16.67
CA THR A 382 5.96 14.32 18.11
C THR A 382 4.74 13.44 18.34
N PRO A 383 4.77 12.49 19.30
CA PRO A 383 3.58 11.75 19.72
C PRO A 383 2.48 12.75 20.05
N THR A 384 1.40 12.74 19.26
CA THR A 384 0.33 13.73 19.40
C THR A 384 -0.22 13.66 20.81
N GLN A 385 -0.01 14.73 21.59
CA GLN A 385 -0.64 14.95 22.90
C GLN A 385 -2.19 14.89 22.82
N ASP A 386 -2.73 14.88 21.60
CA ASP A 386 -4.16 14.89 21.26
C ASP A 386 -4.87 13.52 21.28
N TYR A 387 -4.16 12.39 21.46
CA TYR A 387 -4.81 11.07 21.52
C TYR A 387 -5.30 10.76 22.94
N VAL A 388 -6.61 10.57 23.10
CA VAL A 388 -7.25 10.31 24.39
C VAL A 388 -7.21 8.81 24.72
N LEU A 389 -6.52 8.46 25.80
CA LEU A 389 -6.38 7.07 26.28
C LEU A 389 -7.56 6.66 27.18
N THR A 390 -8.65 6.21 26.58
CA THR A 390 -9.78 5.58 27.29
C THR A 390 -9.47 4.13 27.65
N GLU A 391 -10.33 3.48 28.46
CA GLU A 391 -10.08 2.11 28.92
C GLU A 391 -10.22 1.10 27.76
N SER A 392 -11.23 1.25 26.92
CA SER A 392 -11.37 0.47 25.69
C SER A 392 -10.19 0.69 24.74
N ALA A 393 -9.72 1.95 24.59
CA ALA A 393 -8.57 2.27 23.76
C ALA A 393 -7.29 1.60 24.28
N LYS A 394 -7.03 1.61 25.60
CA LYS A 394 -5.89 0.90 26.20
C LYS A 394 -5.92 -0.60 25.92
N SER A 395 -7.09 -1.22 26.07
CA SER A 395 -7.27 -2.64 25.76
C SER A 395 -6.92 -2.95 24.30
N LYS A 396 -7.45 -2.17 23.36
CA LYS A 396 -7.14 -2.32 21.93
C LYS A 396 -5.68 -1.97 21.59
N ILE A 397 -5.05 -1.04 22.32
CA ILE A 397 -3.62 -0.75 22.19
C ILE A 397 -2.80 -1.98 22.59
N ILE A 398 -3.20 -2.70 23.63
CA ILE A 398 -2.52 -3.94 24.05
C ILE A 398 -2.67 -5.03 23.00
N ASP A 399 -3.88 -5.21 22.43
CA ASP A 399 -4.11 -6.18 21.36
C ASP A 399 -3.31 -5.85 20.10
N LEU A 400 -3.25 -4.57 19.73
CA LEU A 400 -2.46 -4.12 18.59
C LEU A 400 -0.96 -4.27 18.87
N ALA A 401 -0.50 -3.90 20.06
CA ALA A 401 0.89 -4.10 20.51
C ALA A 401 1.28 -5.58 20.45
N ARG A 402 0.40 -6.48 20.89
CA ARG A 402 0.59 -7.93 20.79
C ARG A 402 0.80 -8.33 19.32
N ALA A 403 -0.09 -7.92 18.42
CA ALA A 403 -0.02 -8.29 17.00
C ALA A 403 1.26 -7.78 16.30
N VAL A 404 1.72 -6.58 16.65
CA VAL A 404 2.92 -5.96 16.01
C VAL A 404 4.23 -6.36 16.67
N THR A 405 4.22 -7.04 17.83
CA THR A 405 5.45 -7.38 18.58
C THR A 405 6.46 -8.17 17.73
N THR A 406 5.99 -9.06 16.84
CA THR A 406 6.87 -9.83 15.95
C THR A 406 7.24 -9.11 14.66
N GLY A 407 6.63 -7.95 14.37
CA GLY A 407 6.75 -7.25 13.08
C GLY A 407 6.36 -8.12 11.88
N ARG A 408 5.62 -9.20 12.13
CA ARG A 408 5.46 -10.29 11.17
C ARG A 408 4.17 -10.12 10.37
N TRP A 409 3.01 -10.28 11.00
CA TRP A 409 1.79 -10.46 10.21
C TRP A 409 1.06 -9.14 9.96
N PRO A 410 0.51 -8.95 8.75
CA PRO A 410 -0.41 -7.85 8.48
C PRO A 410 -1.60 -7.87 9.44
N VAL A 411 -2.12 -6.69 9.79
CA VAL A 411 -3.22 -6.55 10.75
C VAL A 411 -4.45 -5.93 10.08
N LEU A 412 -5.61 -6.56 10.19
CA LEU A 412 -6.88 -6.05 9.67
C LEU A 412 -7.75 -5.58 10.82
N ILE A 413 -8.11 -4.30 10.83
CA ILE A 413 -8.93 -3.69 11.87
C ILE A 413 -10.34 -3.45 11.32
N GLN A 414 -11.32 -4.09 11.95
CA GLN A 414 -12.74 -3.99 11.58
C GLN A 414 -13.51 -3.26 12.66
N GLY A 415 -14.53 -2.50 12.28
CA GLY A 415 -15.40 -1.82 13.24
C GLY A 415 -16.19 -0.69 12.59
N PRO A 416 -17.09 -0.03 13.31
CA PRO A 416 -17.94 1.02 12.76
C PRO A 416 -17.13 2.27 12.36
N THR A 417 -17.75 3.14 11.56
CA THR A 417 -17.12 4.40 11.16
C THR A 417 -16.86 5.26 12.40
N SER A 418 -15.66 5.83 12.51
CA SER A 418 -15.24 6.68 13.64
C SER A 418 -14.93 5.97 14.97
N SER A 419 -14.82 4.64 15.01
CA SER A 419 -14.36 3.90 16.21
C SER A 419 -12.86 4.04 16.53
N GLY A 420 -12.13 4.88 15.78
CA GLY A 420 -10.70 5.14 16.05
C GLY A 420 -9.71 4.18 15.38
N LYS A 421 -10.15 3.33 14.44
CA LYS A 421 -9.35 2.31 13.74
C LYS A 421 -8.02 2.82 13.16
N THR A 422 -8.06 3.91 12.40
CA THR A 422 -6.84 4.50 11.82
C THR A 422 -6.02 5.27 12.86
N SER A 423 -6.71 5.93 13.80
CA SER A 423 -6.10 6.80 14.80
C SER A 423 -5.23 6.04 15.79
N ILE A 424 -5.62 4.84 16.20
CA ILE A 424 -4.85 4.00 17.12
C ILE A 424 -3.56 3.48 16.48
N VAL A 425 -3.59 3.12 15.19
CA VAL A 425 -2.38 2.70 14.46
C VAL A 425 -1.41 3.88 14.33
N ALA A 426 -1.93 5.05 13.95
CA ALA A 426 -1.12 6.28 13.87
C ALA A 426 -0.51 6.65 15.24
N TYR A 427 -1.27 6.47 16.33
CA TYR A 427 -0.78 6.70 17.68
C TYR A 427 0.40 5.79 18.04
N ILE A 428 0.31 4.48 17.80
CA ILE A 428 1.41 3.54 18.09
C ILE A 428 2.62 3.78 17.16
N ALA A 429 2.39 4.07 15.88
CA ALA A 429 3.45 4.39 14.93
C ALA A 429 4.27 5.60 15.41
N ARG A 430 3.60 6.70 15.78
CA ARG A 430 4.25 7.90 16.34
C ARG A 430 4.93 7.63 17.68
N LEU A 431 4.29 6.85 18.56
CA LEU A 431 4.88 6.47 19.86
C LEU A 431 6.19 5.69 19.70
N THR A 432 6.30 4.90 18.64
CA THR A 432 7.50 4.12 18.30
C THR A 432 8.44 4.84 17.32
N GLY A 433 8.08 6.03 16.83
CA GLY A 433 8.86 6.84 15.89
C GLY A 433 8.85 6.33 14.44
N HIS A 434 8.00 5.35 14.09
CA HIS A 434 7.92 4.82 12.73
C HIS A 434 7.21 5.81 11.80
N PRO A 435 7.75 6.05 10.58
CA PRO A 435 7.04 6.82 9.57
C PRO A 435 5.67 6.19 9.29
N PHE A 436 4.63 7.01 9.31
CA PHE A 436 3.26 6.56 9.11
C PHE A 436 2.72 7.00 7.76
N VAL A 437 2.32 6.04 6.93
CA VAL A 437 1.77 6.28 5.59
C VAL A 437 0.33 5.78 5.54
N ARG A 438 -0.60 6.64 5.13
CA ARG A 438 -2.01 6.30 4.96
C ARG A 438 -2.39 6.33 3.49
N ILE A 439 -2.89 5.21 2.98
CA ILE A 439 -3.44 5.08 1.63
C ILE A 439 -4.96 4.88 1.77
N ASN A 440 -5.77 5.73 1.14
CA ASN A 440 -7.23 5.63 1.24
C ASN A 440 -7.79 4.95 0.00
N ASN A 441 -8.45 3.80 0.18
CA ASN A 441 -9.04 3.06 -0.93
C ASN A 441 -10.42 3.58 -1.32
N HIS A 442 -10.73 3.34 -2.58
CA HIS A 442 -11.99 3.62 -3.22
C HIS A 442 -12.25 2.63 -4.36
N GLU A 443 -13.48 2.64 -4.89
CA GLU A 443 -13.91 1.71 -5.96
C GLU A 443 -13.07 1.77 -7.23
N HIS A 444 -12.43 2.91 -7.49
CA HIS A 444 -11.59 3.17 -8.66
C HIS A 444 -10.11 3.33 -8.32
N THR A 445 -9.67 2.86 -7.14
CA THR A 445 -8.24 2.88 -6.81
C THR A 445 -7.47 2.06 -7.83
N ASP A 446 -6.47 2.68 -8.46
CA ASP A 446 -5.60 2.02 -9.44
C ASP A 446 -4.36 1.45 -8.72
N LEU A 447 -3.84 0.32 -9.23
CA LEU A 447 -2.58 -0.27 -8.80
C LEU A 447 -1.39 0.71 -8.88
N GLN A 448 -1.45 1.67 -9.80
CA GLN A 448 -0.44 2.71 -9.94
C GLN A 448 -0.29 3.58 -8.69
N GLU A 449 -1.36 3.82 -7.92
CA GLU A 449 -1.31 4.58 -6.65
C GLU A 449 -0.55 3.82 -5.55
N TYR A 450 -0.48 2.49 -5.67
CA TYR A 450 0.23 1.63 -4.74
C TYR A 450 1.69 1.48 -5.16
N ILE A 451 1.89 1.02 -6.40
CA ILE A 451 3.18 0.56 -6.87
C ILE A 451 3.99 1.71 -7.50
N GLY A 452 3.35 2.50 -8.35
CA GLY A 452 4.01 3.50 -9.17
C GLY A 452 3.59 3.45 -10.64
N SER A 453 4.03 4.47 -11.37
CA SER A 453 3.77 4.62 -12.79
C SER A 453 5.00 5.17 -13.52
N TYR A 454 5.02 5.06 -14.85
CA TYR A 454 6.02 5.74 -15.65
C TYR A 454 5.68 7.23 -15.71
N ALA A 455 6.59 8.06 -15.23
CA ALA A 455 6.43 9.50 -15.25
C ALA A 455 7.69 10.16 -15.78
N THR A 456 7.54 11.36 -16.33
CA THR A 456 8.68 12.14 -16.79
C THR A 456 9.45 12.62 -15.57
N ASP A 457 10.73 12.25 -15.46
CA ASP A 457 11.57 12.65 -14.37
C ASP A 457 11.95 14.14 -14.47
N PRO A 458 11.63 14.98 -13.48
CA PRO A 458 11.89 16.42 -13.56
C PRO A 458 13.39 16.77 -13.67
N GLU A 459 14.29 15.92 -13.16
CA GLU A 459 15.73 16.17 -13.18
C GLU A 459 16.38 15.77 -14.51
N THR A 460 15.92 14.68 -15.13
CA THR A 460 16.52 14.16 -16.37
C THR A 460 15.69 14.44 -17.62
N GLY A 461 14.41 14.80 -17.48
CA GLY A 461 13.47 14.98 -18.58
C GLY A 461 13.05 13.67 -19.27
N ARG A 462 13.51 12.52 -18.79
CA ARG A 462 13.24 11.19 -19.38
C ARG A 462 12.07 10.50 -18.70
N LEU A 463 11.36 9.64 -19.42
CA LEU A 463 10.37 8.74 -18.83
C LEU A 463 11.10 7.65 -18.04
N GLY A 464 10.81 7.54 -16.75
CA GLY A 464 11.32 6.47 -15.89
C GLY A 464 10.22 5.96 -14.97
N PHE A 465 10.36 4.71 -14.52
CA PHE A 465 9.42 4.15 -13.54
C PHE A 465 9.60 4.84 -12.18
N LYS A 466 8.53 5.42 -11.65
CA LYS A 466 8.54 6.10 -10.34
C LYS A 466 7.67 5.36 -9.35
N GLU A 467 8.29 4.94 -8.27
CA GLU A 467 7.64 4.23 -7.16
C GLU A 467 6.68 5.12 -6.39
N ASP A 468 5.51 4.58 -6.02
CA ASP A 468 4.54 5.29 -5.19
C ASP A 468 4.56 4.84 -3.71
N ALA A 469 3.52 5.23 -2.97
CA ALA A 469 3.49 5.25 -1.51
C ALA A 469 3.78 3.88 -0.88
N LEU A 470 3.23 2.79 -1.44
CA LEU A 470 3.44 1.45 -0.87
C LEU A 470 4.88 0.97 -1.11
N VAL A 471 5.42 1.09 -2.32
CA VAL A 471 6.79 0.63 -2.63
C VAL A 471 7.83 1.44 -1.86
N ARG A 472 7.67 2.76 -1.79
CA ARG A 472 8.56 3.62 -0.99
C ARG A 472 8.51 3.26 0.49
N ALA A 473 7.31 3.05 1.03
CA ALA A 473 7.13 2.63 2.42
C ALA A 473 7.76 1.26 2.71
N LEU A 474 7.63 0.31 1.77
CA LEU A 474 8.24 -1.01 1.85
C LEU A 474 9.76 -0.94 1.97
N ARG A 475 10.41 -0.08 1.18
CA ARG A 475 11.86 0.11 1.21
C ARG A 475 12.34 0.85 2.46
N GLN A 476 11.56 1.80 2.96
CA GLN A 476 11.92 2.66 4.09
C GLN A 476 11.57 2.06 5.47
N GLY A 477 10.78 0.99 5.53
CA GLY A 477 10.32 0.44 6.81
C GLY A 477 9.21 1.24 7.47
N ALA A 478 8.41 1.95 6.68
CA ALA A 478 7.27 2.71 7.19
C ALA A 478 6.11 1.79 7.57
N TRP A 479 5.27 2.25 8.49
CA TRP A 479 3.99 1.62 8.81
C TRP A 479 2.93 2.13 7.84
N VAL A 480 2.28 1.23 7.11
CA VAL A 480 1.27 1.56 6.11
C VAL A 480 -0.12 1.16 6.58
N VAL A 481 -1.07 2.09 6.52
CA VAL A 481 -2.51 1.79 6.69
C VAL A 481 -3.22 1.90 5.35
N LEU A 482 -3.80 0.80 4.90
CA LEU A 482 -4.76 0.73 3.80
C LEU A 482 -6.17 0.95 4.35
N ASP A 483 -6.68 2.17 4.21
CA ASP A 483 -7.95 2.59 4.77
C ASP A 483 -9.12 2.19 3.84
N GLU A 484 -10.21 1.70 4.42
CA GLU A 484 -11.41 1.20 3.70
C GLU A 484 -11.07 0.18 2.60
N LEU A 485 -10.26 -0.83 2.95
CA LEU A 485 -9.74 -1.83 2.00
C LEU A 485 -10.84 -2.58 1.23
N ASN A 486 -12.04 -2.70 1.82
CA ASN A 486 -13.20 -3.31 1.18
C ASN A 486 -13.78 -2.51 0.01
N LEU A 487 -13.37 -1.25 -0.18
CA LEU A 487 -13.70 -0.46 -1.36
C LEU A 487 -12.73 -0.71 -2.52
N ALA A 488 -11.53 -1.22 -2.25
CA ALA A 488 -10.53 -1.44 -3.29
C ALA A 488 -11.07 -2.42 -4.36
N PRO A 489 -10.76 -2.19 -5.64
CA PRO A 489 -11.07 -3.15 -6.69
C PRO A 489 -10.22 -4.43 -6.55
N SER A 490 -10.70 -5.51 -7.16
CA SER A 490 -10.18 -6.87 -6.90
C SER A 490 -8.74 -7.05 -7.35
N ASP A 491 -8.32 -6.35 -8.40
CA ASP A 491 -6.96 -6.30 -8.94
C ASP A 491 -5.95 -5.72 -7.93
N VAL A 492 -6.31 -4.62 -7.24
CA VAL A 492 -5.49 -4.05 -6.18
C VAL A 492 -5.34 -5.04 -5.02
N LEU A 493 -6.44 -5.69 -4.62
CA LEU A 493 -6.39 -6.71 -3.57
C LEU A 493 -5.50 -7.89 -3.98
N GLU A 494 -5.66 -8.38 -5.21
CA GLU A 494 -4.89 -9.50 -5.75
C GLU A 494 -3.38 -9.20 -5.82
N ALA A 495 -2.99 -7.99 -6.20
CA ALA A 495 -1.60 -7.56 -6.22
C ALA A 495 -0.94 -7.58 -4.82
N LEU A 496 -1.72 -7.39 -3.76
CA LEU A 496 -1.24 -7.44 -2.37
C LEU A 496 -1.03 -8.86 -1.85
N ASN A 497 -1.62 -9.89 -2.48
CA ASN A 497 -1.60 -11.27 -1.97
C ASN A 497 -0.19 -11.78 -1.61
N ARG A 498 0.80 -11.52 -2.48
CA ARG A 498 2.19 -11.95 -2.27
C ARG A 498 2.89 -11.21 -1.13
N LEU A 499 2.50 -9.96 -0.91
CA LEU A 499 3.00 -9.16 0.20
C LEU A 499 2.38 -9.61 1.53
N LEU A 500 1.11 -10.04 1.49
CA LEU A 500 0.34 -10.48 2.65
C LEU A 500 0.64 -11.91 3.11
N ASP A 501 1.08 -12.78 2.21
CA ASP A 501 1.45 -14.16 2.52
C ASP A 501 2.85 -14.27 3.18
N ASP A 502 3.24 -15.48 3.57
CA ASP A 502 4.53 -15.72 4.26
C ASP A 502 5.77 -15.38 3.42
N ASN A 503 5.64 -15.26 2.09
CA ASN A 503 6.73 -14.86 1.19
C ASN A 503 7.20 -13.43 1.43
N ARG A 504 6.29 -12.52 1.79
CA ARG A 504 6.57 -11.09 1.98
C ARG A 504 7.35 -10.47 0.83
N GLU A 505 6.76 -10.48 -0.35
CA GLU A 505 7.39 -9.90 -1.52
C GLU A 505 6.31 -9.17 -2.33
N LEU A 506 6.63 -7.94 -2.76
CA LEU A 506 5.82 -7.22 -3.74
C LEU A 506 6.51 -7.31 -5.09
N VAL A 507 5.79 -7.76 -6.11
CA VAL A 507 6.29 -7.75 -7.49
C VAL A 507 5.79 -6.49 -8.16
N ILE A 508 6.70 -5.73 -8.77
CA ILE A 508 6.36 -4.58 -9.61
C ILE A 508 6.15 -5.10 -11.03
N PRO A 509 4.90 -5.16 -11.56
CA PRO A 509 4.65 -5.76 -12.88
C PRO A 509 5.43 -5.06 -14.00
N GLN A 510 5.58 -3.74 -13.89
CA GLN A 510 6.23 -2.87 -14.88
C GLN A 510 7.72 -3.18 -15.01
N THR A 511 8.46 -3.31 -13.92
CA THR A 511 9.92 -3.57 -13.93
C THR A 511 10.27 -5.06 -13.75
N GLN A 512 9.29 -5.91 -13.38
CA GLN A 512 9.50 -7.27 -12.89
C GLN A 512 10.42 -7.35 -11.66
N GLU A 513 10.62 -6.25 -10.94
CA GLU A 513 11.40 -6.23 -9.72
C GLU A 513 10.61 -6.88 -8.57
N ILE A 514 11.31 -7.64 -7.73
CA ILE A 514 10.78 -8.20 -6.49
C ILE A 514 11.31 -7.36 -5.33
N VAL A 515 10.41 -6.62 -4.69
CA VAL A 515 10.72 -5.78 -3.53
C VAL A 515 10.41 -6.55 -2.25
N LYS A 516 11.42 -6.70 -1.41
CA LYS A 516 11.27 -7.26 -0.06
C LYS A 516 11.03 -6.14 0.95
N PRO A 517 10.03 -6.27 1.84
CA PRO A 517 9.80 -5.31 2.91
C PRO A 517 11.03 -5.17 3.80
N HIS A 518 11.32 -3.94 4.19
CA HIS A 518 12.26 -3.66 5.26
C HIS A 518 11.81 -4.36 6.58
N PRO A 519 12.72 -4.80 7.47
CA PRO A 519 12.35 -5.50 8.70
C PRO A 519 11.41 -4.74 9.65
N GLU A 520 11.39 -3.41 9.57
CA GLU A 520 10.52 -2.53 10.39
C GLU A 520 9.18 -2.20 9.71
N PHE A 521 9.00 -2.61 8.46
CA PHE A 521 7.75 -2.42 7.73
C PHE A 521 6.61 -3.20 8.37
N MET A 522 5.47 -2.54 8.56
CA MET A 522 4.26 -3.17 9.04
C MET A 522 3.06 -2.70 8.22
N LEU A 523 2.22 -3.65 7.81
CA LEU A 523 1.03 -3.39 7.01
C LEU A 523 -0.23 -3.55 7.85
N PHE A 524 -1.06 -2.52 7.82
CA PHE A 524 -2.36 -2.46 8.46
C PHE A 524 -3.43 -2.22 7.40
N ALA A 525 -4.60 -2.79 7.61
CA ALA A 525 -5.79 -2.54 6.80
C ALA A 525 -6.94 -2.16 7.73
N THR A 526 -7.79 -1.22 7.32
CA THR A 526 -9.04 -0.93 8.03
C THR A 526 -10.21 -1.21 7.10
N GLN A 527 -11.33 -1.62 7.68
CA GLN A 527 -12.61 -1.64 6.96
C GLN A 527 -13.76 -1.38 7.92
N SER A 528 -14.84 -0.85 7.36
CA SER A 528 -16.12 -0.75 8.04
C SER A 528 -17.01 -1.94 7.64
N PRO A 529 -17.78 -2.55 8.58
CA PRO A 529 -18.60 -3.71 8.29
C PRO A 529 -19.66 -3.41 7.21
N PRO A 530 -19.96 -4.37 6.33
CA PRO A 530 -20.82 -4.18 5.17
C PRO A 530 -22.28 -3.93 5.58
N GLY A 531 -22.98 -3.04 4.87
CA GLY A 531 -24.43 -2.86 4.96
C GLY A 531 -24.92 -1.44 5.34
N LEU A 532 -24.07 -0.63 5.98
CA LEU A 532 -24.42 0.76 6.36
C LEU A 532 -24.20 1.78 5.24
N TYR A 533 -23.19 1.53 4.39
CA TYR A 533 -22.79 2.42 3.30
C TYR A 533 -22.75 1.66 1.98
N GLY A 534 -23.23 2.27 0.89
CA GLY A 534 -23.19 1.68 -0.45
C GLY A 534 -21.74 1.48 -0.94
N GLY A 535 -21.53 0.48 -1.80
CA GLY A 535 -20.21 0.20 -2.41
C GLY A 535 -19.27 -0.68 -1.59
N GLN A 536 -19.60 -1.00 -0.33
CA GLN A 536 -18.78 -1.85 0.53
C GLN A 536 -18.89 -3.33 0.14
N LYS A 537 -17.83 -3.89 -0.43
CA LYS A 537 -17.76 -5.31 -0.78
C LYS A 537 -17.44 -6.16 0.45
N VAL A 538 -17.87 -7.41 0.45
CA VAL A 538 -17.43 -8.39 1.45
C VAL A 538 -16.10 -8.96 0.99
N LEU A 539 -15.03 -8.74 1.76
CA LEU A 539 -13.74 -9.37 1.48
C LEU A 539 -13.86 -10.90 1.52
N SER A 540 -13.20 -11.58 0.58
CA SER A 540 -13.20 -13.05 0.55
C SER A 540 -12.61 -13.62 1.85
N ARG A 541 -13.05 -14.82 2.23
CA ARG A 541 -12.56 -15.48 3.45
C ARG A 541 -11.06 -15.77 3.34
N ALA A 542 -10.62 -16.22 2.17
CA ALA A 542 -9.20 -16.47 1.89
C ALA A 542 -8.32 -15.22 2.08
N PHE A 543 -8.78 -14.06 1.60
CA PHE A 543 -8.04 -12.80 1.71
C PHE A 543 -7.92 -12.35 3.18
N ARG A 544 -9.02 -12.44 3.93
CA ARG A 544 -9.06 -12.14 5.37
C ARG A 544 -8.08 -13.01 6.18
N HIS A 545 -7.93 -14.28 5.83
CA HIS A 545 -7.01 -15.20 6.52
C HIS A 545 -5.53 -14.80 6.44
N TRP A 546 -5.12 -13.88 5.54
CA TRP A 546 -3.75 -13.37 5.56
C TRP A 546 -3.50 -12.36 6.68
N PHE A 547 -4.54 -11.78 7.26
CA PHE A 547 -4.41 -10.83 8.35
C PHE A 547 -4.56 -11.48 9.72
N ILE A 548 -4.04 -10.83 10.74
CA ILE A 548 -4.53 -10.93 12.11
C ILE A 548 -5.69 -9.94 12.21
N GLU A 549 -6.89 -10.41 12.51
CA GLU A 549 -8.08 -9.55 12.58
C GLU A 549 -8.28 -9.01 14.00
N LEU A 550 -8.55 -7.71 14.12
CA LEU A 550 -8.93 -7.03 15.36
C LEU A 550 -10.30 -6.40 15.16
N HIS A 551 -11.23 -6.69 16.06
CA HIS A 551 -12.55 -6.06 16.06
C HIS A 551 -12.60 -4.85 17.01
N PHE A 552 -13.23 -3.78 16.55
CA PHE A 552 -13.48 -2.54 17.30
C PHE A 552 -14.97 -2.32 17.38
N ASP A 553 -15.48 -2.26 18.60
CA ASP A 553 -16.88 -1.94 18.89
C ASP A 553 -17.12 -0.42 18.80
N ASP A 554 -18.39 -0.03 18.95
CA ASP A 554 -18.74 1.38 19.15
C ASP A 554 -18.13 1.92 20.44
N VAL A 555 -17.71 3.20 20.40
CA VAL A 555 -17.14 3.88 21.57
C VAL A 555 -18.21 3.99 22.67
N PRO A 556 -17.95 3.48 23.89
CA PRO A 556 -18.89 3.62 25.01
C PRO A 556 -19.24 5.08 25.30
N LYS A 557 -20.46 5.34 25.79
CA LYS A 557 -20.98 6.71 25.98
C LYS A 557 -20.20 7.49 27.04
N ASP A 558 -19.83 6.82 28.10
CA ASP A 558 -18.98 7.33 29.18
C ASP A 558 -17.58 7.68 28.69
N GLU A 559 -17.00 6.84 27.82
CA GLU A 559 -15.72 7.13 27.19
C GLU A 559 -15.81 8.28 26.17
N LEU A 560 -16.91 8.38 25.43
CA LEU A 560 -17.15 9.47 24.49
C LEU A 560 -17.20 10.83 25.19
N GLU A 561 -17.74 10.89 26.41
CA GLU A 561 -17.72 12.10 27.24
C GLU A 561 -16.28 12.52 27.58
N ILE A 562 -15.44 11.56 28.01
CA ILE A 562 -14.02 11.79 28.30
C ILE A 562 -13.28 12.30 27.07
N ILE A 563 -13.51 11.67 25.91
CA ILE A 563 -12.88 12.06 24.65
C ILE A 563 -13.27 13.48 24.26
N LEU A 564 -14.55 13.85 24.36
CA LEU A 564 -15.01 15.20 24.05
C LEU A 564 -14.39 16.24 25.00
N CYS A 565 -14.34 15.96 26.29
CA CYS A 565 -13.73 16.87 27.27
C CYS A 565 -12.26 17.16 26.94
N GLN A 566 -11.47 16.12 26.69
CA GLN A 566 -10.03 16.26 26.48
C GLN A 566 -9.71 16.81 25.09
N ARG A 567 -10.36 16.29 24.04
CA ARG A 567 -10.05 16.65 22.66
C ARG A 567 -10.64 18.00 22.23
N CYS A 568 -11.85 18.33 22.68
CA CYS A 568 -12.49 19.61 22.36
C CYS A 568 -12.23 20.66 23.44
N ALA A 569 -11.54 20.32 24.54
CA ALA A 569 -11.28 21.20 25.67
C ALA A 569 -12.57 21.84 26.24
N ILE A 570 -13.65 21.07 26.34
CA ILE A 570 -14.95 21.52 26.87
C ILE A 570 -15.20 21.01 28.29
N ALA A 571 -16.09 21.69 29.02
CA ALA A 571 -16.50 21.27 30.36
C ALA A 571 -17.21 19.90 30.35
N PRO A 572 -17.03 19.05 31.37
CA PRO A 572 -17.72 17.76 31.48
C PRO A 572 -19.24 17.86 31.38
N SER A 573 -19.83 18.92 31.93
CA SER A 573 -21.26 19.18 31.81
C SER A 573 -21.72 19.40 30.37
N HIS A 574 -20.94 20.10 29.54
CA HIS A 574 -21.23 20.32 28.12
C HIS A 574 -21.10 19.00 27.35
N ALA A 575 -20.01 18.26 27.57
CA ALA A 575 -19.79 16.95 26.95
C ALA A 575 -20.92 15.97 27.27
N ASN A 576 -21.35 15.89 28.53
CA ASN A 576 -22.45 15.04 28.97
C ASN A 576 -23.76 15.38 28.24
N LYS A 577 -24.07 16.68 28.06
CA LYS A 577 -25.26 17.13 27.33
C LYS A 577 -25.20 16.75 25.85
N ILE A 578 -24.05 16.94 25.19
CA ILE A 578 -23.83 16.54 23.79
C ILE A 578 -24.05 15.03 23.62
N VAL A 579 -23.45 14.21 24.48
CA VAL A 579 -23.58 12.74 24.42
C VAL A 579 -25.02 12.30 24.68
N LYS A 580 -25.73 12.94 25.61
CA LYS A 580 -27.16 12.66 25.85
C LYS A 580 -28.03 12.98 24.64
N VAL A 581 -27.81 14.13 23.99
CA VAL A 581 -28.51 14.50 22.75
C VAL A 581 -28.25 13.46 21.67
N PHE A 582 -26.99 13.08 21.48
CA PHE A 582 -26.62 12.05 20.50
C PHE A 582 -27.30 10.70 20.77
N ALA A 583 -27.28 10.23 22.02
CA ALA A 583 -27.91 8.98 22.42
C ALA A 583 -29.42 8.99 22.21
N GLU A 584 -30.09 10.11 22.50
CA GLU A 584 -31.53 10.25 22.33
C GLU A 584 -31.91 10.32 20.84
N LEU A 585 -31.15 11.03 20.00
CA LEU A 585 -31.35 11.06 18.55
C LEU A 585 -31.15 9.67 17.93
N GLN A 586 -30.13 8.92 18.37
CA GLN A 586 -29.94 7.52 17.94
C GLN A 586 -31.12 6.62 18.36
N ARG A 587 -31.65 6.80 19.59
CA ARG A 587 -32.79 6.03 20.10
C ARG A 587 -34.05 6.29 19.29
N ARG A 588 -34.40 7.56 19.06
CA ARG A 588 -35.58 7.94 18.25
C ARG A 588 -35.49 7.43 16.81
N ARG A 589 -34.28 7.37 16.26
CA ARG A 589 -34.05 6.78 14.93
C ARG A 589 -34.30 5.27 14.88
N GLN A 590 -34.01 4.53 15.94
CA GLN A 590 -34.27 3.09 15.99
C GLN A 590 -35.76 2.78 16.19
N SER A 591 -36.53 3.68 16.82
CA SER A 591 -37.97 3.51 17.03
C SER A 591 -38.83 4.06 15.90
N ASP A 592 -38.41 5.17 15.28
CA ASP A 592 -39.25 5.97 14.38
C ASP A 592 -38.77 5.86 12.93
N LYS A 593 -39.66 5.46 12.01
CA LYS A 593 -39.37 5.41 10.56
C LYS A 593 -39.02 6.76 9.94
N ILE A 594 -39.20 7.85 10.67
CA ILE A 594 -38.93 9.24 10.26
C ILE A 594 -37.45 9.43 9.86
N PHE A 595 -36.54 8.63 10.41
CA PHE A 595 -35.10 8.70 10.17
C PHE A 595 -34.56 7.62 9.19
N GLU A 596 -35.43 6.99 8.38
CA GLU A 596 -35.02 5.97 7.37
C GLU A 596 -34.23 6.55 6.19
N GLN A 597 -34.28 7.88 5.96
CA GLN A 597 -33.53 8.50 4.87
C GLN A 597 -32.01 8.49 5.16
N LYS A 598 -31.22 7.95 4.22
CA LYS A 598 -29.75 7.79 4.31
C LYS A 598 -28.99 9.08 4.64
N HIS A 599 -29.59 10.26 4.45
CA HIS A 599 -28.96 11.58 4.60
C HIS A 599 -29.03 12.19 6.02
N SER A 600 -29.73 11.55 6.96
CA SER A 600 -30.00 12.09 8.31
C SER A 600 -29.00 11.60 9.41
N PHE A 601 -28.03 10.76 9.07
CA PHE A 601 -27.16 10.10 10.07
C PHE A 601 -26.31 11.10 10.89
N VAL A 602 -26.58 11.28 12.18
CA VAL A 602 -25.66 12.01 13.10
C VAL A 602 -24.44 11.12 13.38
N THR A 603 -23.24 11.63 13.10
CA THR A 603 -21.98 10.90 13.26
C THR A 603 -21.19 11.41 14.46
N LEU A 604 -20.23 10.62 14.96
CA LEU A 604 -19.27 11.12 15.97
C LEU A 604 -18.47 12.33 15.48
N ARG A 605 -18.27 12.48 14.16
CA ARG A 605 -17.62 13.66 13.58
C ARG A 605 -18.43 14.94 13.81
N ASP A 606 -19.75 14.84 13.77
CA ASP A 606 -20.65 15.96 14.04
C ASP A 606 -20.53 16.39 15.52
N LEU A 607 -20.36 15.45 16.43
CA LEU A 607 -20.14 15.73 17.86
C LEU A 607 -18.79 16.43 18.09
N PHE A 608 -17.72 16.01 17.42
CA PHE A 608 -16.42 16.68 17.54
C PHE A 608 -16.44 18.11 16.98
N ARG A 609 -17.17 18.33 15.88
CA ARG A 609 -17.41 19.68 15.35
C ARG A 609 -18.20 20.52 16.34
N TRP A 610 -19.30 19.98 16.87
CA TRP A 610 -20.13 20.66 17.85
C TRP A 610 -19.35 21.05 19.11
N GLY A 611 -18.59 20.13 19.69
CA GLY A 611 -17.72 20.42 20.83
C GLY A 611 -16.60 21.41 20.50
N GLY A 612 -16.09 21.40 19.26
CA GLY A 612 -15.06 22.31 18.78
C GLY A 612 -15.51 23.76 18.56
N ARG A 613 -16.82 24.05 18.62
CA ARG A 613 -17.35 25.42 18.46
C ARG A 613 -17.17 26.32 19.68
N GLY A 614 -16.73 25.77 20.82
CA GLY A 614 -16.31 26.56 21.98
C GLY A 614 -17.45 27.31 22.69
N ALA A 615 -18.67 26.80 22.66
CA ALA A 615 -19.83 27.41 23.31
C ALA A 615 -19.61 27.62 24.81
N VAL A 616 -19.93 28.82 25.30
CA VAL A 616 -19.74 29.21 26.70
C VAL A 616 -20.99 28.89 27.52
N SER A 617 -22.17 29.06 26.94
CA SER A 617 -23.46 28.80 27.61
C SER A 617 -24.20 27.61 27.00
N TYR A 618 -25.15 27.03 27.75
CA TYR A 618 -26.04 25.99 27.22
C TYR A 618 -26.93 26.50 26.07
N GLN A 619 -27.26 27.79 26.07
CA GLN A 619 -28.02 28.42 24.99
C GLN A 619 -27.20 28.40 23.70
N GLU A 620 -25.98 28.92 23.73
CA GLU A 620 -25.06 28.89 22.58
C GLU A 620 -24.78 27.46 22.12
N LEU A 621 -24.60 26.53 23.07
CA LEU A 621 -24.36 25.12 22.77
C LEU A 621 -25.55 24.52 22.02
N ALA A 622 -26.79 24.80 22.45
CA ALA A 622 -27.99 24.31 21.79
C ALA A 622 -28.18 24.93 20.40
N GLU A 623 -27.93 26.23 20.26
CA GLU A 623 -27.98 26.93 18.98
C GLU A 623 -26.96 26.37 17.99
N ASP A 624 -25.70 26.20 18.41
CA ASP A 624 -24.65 25.59 17.60
C ASP A 624 -24.98 24.15 17.21
N GLY A 625 -25.60 23.38 18.11
CA GLY A 625 -26.09 22.03 17.84
C GLY A 625 -27.21 22.02 16.81
N TYR A 626 -28.16 22.96 16.91
CA TYR A 626 -29.25 23.10 15.95
C TYR A 626 -28.73 23.43 14.55
N MET A 627 -27.82 24.41 14.44
CA MET A 627 -27.21 24.78 13.16
C MET A 627 -26.39 23.68 12.52
N LEU A 628 -25.91 22.70 13.29
CA LEU A 628 -25.09 21.60 12.77
C LEU A 628 -25.95 20.37 12.42
N LEU A 629 -26.90 20.03 13.29
CA LEU A 629 -27.68 18.80 13.20
C LEU A 629 -28.99 19.00 12.43
N ALA A 630 -29.77 20.03 12.77
CA ALA A 630 -31.09 20.27 12.17
C ALA A 630 -30.97 20.87 10.76
N GLU A 631 -30.09 21.85 10.56
CA GLU A 631 -29.95 22.55 9.27
C GLU A 631 -29.47 21.67 8.11
N ARG A 632 -28.93 20.49 8.41
CA ARG A 632 -28.57 19.47 7.42
C ARG A 632 -29.79 18.69 6.92
N SER A 633 -30.84 18.58 7.73
CA SER A 633 -32.03 17.79 7.45
C SER A 633 -32.92 18.49 6.43
N ARG A 634 -33.43 17.73 5.46
CA ARG A 634 -34.34 18.28 4.43
C ARG A 634 -35.79 18.38 4.92
N GLY A 635 -36.20 17.50 5.83
CA GLY A 635 -37.56 17.47 6.38
C GLY A 635 -37.71 18.40 7.58
N GLU A 636 -38.75 19.24 7.57
CA GLU A 636 -39.06 20.11 8.71
C GLU A 636 -39.45 19.33 9.97
N GLU A 637 -40.06 18.14 9.85
CA GLU A 637 -40.35 17.25 10.98
C GLU A 637 -39.08 16.78 11.70
N GLU A 638 -38.01 16.54 10.94
CA GLU A 638 -36.73 16.10 11.47
C GLU A 638 -36.04 17.25 12.23
N LYS A 639 -36.09 18.47 11.68
CA LYS A 639 -35.58 19.68 12.33
C LYS A 639 -36.29 19.94 13.65
N GLU A 640 -37.61 19.79 13.65
CA GLU A 640 -38.43 19.96 14.84
C GLU A 640 -38.12 18.89 15.88
N THR A 641 -37.89 17.64 15.47
CA THR A 641 -37.44 16.57 16.38
C THR A 641 -36.09 16.91 17.02
N VAL A 642 -35.12 17.37 16.23
CA VAL A 642 -33.79 17.78 16.73
C VAL A 642 -33.92 18.96 17.69
N LYS A 643 -34.76 19.96 17.37
CA LYS A 643 -35.07 21.10 18.24
C LYS A 643 -35.60 20.64 19.59
N GLN A 644 -36.64 19.81 19.60
CA GLN A 644 -37.27 19.32 20.84
C GLN A 644 -36.29 18.54 21.72
N VAL A 645 -35.40 17.75 21.12
CA VAL A 645 -34.36 17.02 21.86
C VAL A 645 -33.35 17.98 22.47
N LEU A 646 -32.89 18.98 21.72
CA LEU A 646 -31.95 19.99 22.20
C LEU A 646 -32.55 20.82 23.35
N GLU A 647 -33.75 21.37 23.15
CA GLU A 647 -34.46 22.17 24.14
C GLU A 647 -34.75 21.37 25.41
N GLY A 648 -35.22 20.12 25.28
CA GLY A 648 -35.53 19.26 26.42
C GLY A 648 -34.30 18.85 27.23
N ILE A 649 -33.18 18.53 26.58
CA ILE A 649 -31.97 18.08 27.29
C ILE A 649 -31.20 19.27 27.86
N MET A 650 -31.11 20.39 27.14
CA MET A 650 -30.35 21.56 27.58
C MET A 650 -31.18 22.53 28.43
N ASN A 651 -32.51 22.36 28.47
CA ASN A 651 -33.47 23.21 29.17
C ASN A 651 -33.37 24.68 28.71
N VAL A 652 -33.47 24.86 27.39
CA VAL A 652 -33.34 26.14 26.68
C VAL A 652 -34.43 26.26 25.61
N THR A 653 -34.57 27.44 25.02
CA THR A 653 -35.51 27.68 23.91
C THR A 653 -34.74 28.19 22.70
N ILE A 654 -34.94 27.54 21.55
CA ILE A 654 -34.30 27.86 20.28
C ILE A 654 -35.30 28.61 19.41
N ASP A 655 -35.09 29.92 19.30
CA ASP A 655 -35.84 30.79 18.41
C ASP A 655 -35.18 30.84 17.03
N GLN A 656 -35.84 30.28 16.02
CA GLN A 656 -35.30 30.15 14.67
C GLN A 656 -35.21 31.50 13.94
N ASP A 657 -36.14 32.42 14.21
CA ASP A 657 -36.17 33.71 13.53
C ASP A 657 -35.02 34.58 14.06
N ARG A 658 -34.89 34.65 15.39
CA ARG A 658 -33.83 35.41 16.04
C ARG A 658 -32.42 34.88 15.72
N LEU A 659 -32.25 33.57 15.55
CA LEU A 659 -30.97 32.93 15.29
C LEU A 659 -30.26 33.47 14.02
N TYR A 660 -31.04 33.96 13.06
CA TYR A 660 -30.55 34.41 11.74
C TYR A 660 -30.81 35.90 11.45
N GLU A 661 -31.46 36.63 12.34
CA GLU A 661 -31.84 38.03 12.12
C GLU A 661 -30.64 38.99 12.14
N ASP A 662 -29.69 38.79 13.05
CA ASP A 662 -28.55 39.68 13.36
C ASP A 662 -27.43 39.70 12.29
N VAL A 663 -27.70 39.19 11.08
CA VAL A 663 -26.71 39.02 10.02
C VAL A 663 -26.64 40.26 9.14
N LYS A 664 -25.49 40.94 9.16
CA LYS A 664 -25.16 41.99 8.19
C LYS A 664 -24.61 41.37 6.90
N LEU A 665 -25.37 41.48 5.82
CA LEU A 665 -24.96 40.98 4.51
C LEU A 665 -24.05 41.98 3.77
N PRO A 666 -23.07 41.49 2.99
CA PRO A 666 -22.24 42.32 2.12
C PRO A 666 -23.06 43.08 1.07
N LYS A 667 -22.53 44.21 0.58
CA LYS A 667 -23.15 45.00 -0.50
C LYS A 667 -23.20 44.15 -1.78
N GLY A 668 -24.41 43.92 -2.31
CA GLY A 668 -24.64 43.12 -3.53
C GLY A 668 -25.54 41.90 -3.34
N LEU A 669 -25.79 41.46 -2.10
CA LEU A 669 -26.77 40.42 -1.78
C LEU A 669 -28.11 41.02 -1.36
N VAL A 670 -29.22 40.43 -1.83
CA VAL A 670 -30.57 40.78 -1.38
C VAL A 670 -30.81 40.16 0.00
N ALA A 671 -31.22 40.98 0.96
CA ALA A 671 -31.44 40.58 2.34
C ALA A 671 -32.76 39.80 2.54
N THR A 672 -32.82 38.59 1.99
CA THR A 672 -33.88 37.62 2.31
C THR A 672 -33.53 36.82 3.57
N ASN A 673 -34.55 36.32 4.30
CA ASN A 673 -34.33 35.47 5.47
C ASN A 673 -33.53 34.20 5.11
N ALA A 674 -33.77 33.62 3.94
CA ALA A 674 -33.01 32.48 3.44
C ALA A 674 -31.52 32.81 3.20
N CYS A 675 -31.23 33.98 2.59
CA CYS A 675 -29.84 34.42 2.39
C CYS A 675 -29.13 34.72 3.71
N LYS A 676 -29.79 35.37 4.68
CA LYS A 676 -29.23 35.62 6.01
C LYS A 676 -28.89 34.31 6.74
N ARG A 677 -29.83 33.36 6.73
CA ARG A 677 -29.66 32.01 7.28
C ARG A 677 -28.45 31.31 6.67
N LEU A 678 -28.42 31.18 5.35
CA LEU A 678 -27.34 30.49 4.65
C LEU A 678 -25.99 31.19 4.83
N PHE A 679 -25.95 32.53 4.78
CA PHE A 679 -24.73 33.30 5.05
C PHE A 679 -24.20 33.06 6.47
N LYS A 680 -25.07 33.03 7.49
CA LYS A 680 -24.66 32.75 8.89
C LYS A 680 -24.08 31.35 9.04
N LEU A 681 -24.73 30.35 8.44
CA LEU A 681 -24.27 28.95 8.49
C LEU A 681 -22.91 28.79 7.85
N VAL A 682 -22.73 29.30 6.61
CA VAL A 682 -21.45 29.21 5.90
C VAL A 682 -20.35 30.00 6.63
N SER A 683 -20.67 31.20 7.13
CA SER A 683 -19.72 32.02 7.90
C SER A 683 -19.26 31.31 9.18
N ARG A 684 -20.18 30.67 9.92
CA ARG A 684 -19.83 29.86 11.10
C ARG A 684 -18.94 28.68 10.72
N CYS A 685 -19.24 27.94 9.65
CA CYS A 685 -18.39 26.85 9.20
C CYS A 685 -16.96 27.33 8.87
N LEU A 686 -16.83 28.46 8.18
CA LEU A 686 -15.51 29.04 7.85
C LEU A 686 -14.75 29.52 9.10
N GLN A 687 -15.43 30.13 10.07
CA GLN A 687 -14.84 30.52 11.35
C GLN A 687 -14.19 29.32 12.07
N PHE A 688 -14.83 28.15 12.00
CA PHE A 688 -14.34 26.91 12.60
C PHE A 688 -13.58 26.01 11.63
N ASN A 689 -13.20 26.51 10.44
CA ASN A 689 -12.39 25.76 9.49
C ASN A 689 -13.05 24.44 9.03
N GLU A 690 -14.37 24.41 8.92
CA GLU A 690 -15.17 23.26 8.50
C GLU A 690 -15.43 23.29 6.99
N PRO A 691 -15.23 22.17 6.26
CA PRO A 691 -15.60 22.10 4.85
C PRO A 691 -17.13 22.13 4.71
N VAL A 692 -17.61 22.91 3.74
CA VAL A 692 -19.03 23.19 3.51
C VAL A 692 -19.52 22.49 2.25
N LEU A 693 -20.64 21.76 2.36
CA LEU A 693 -21.38 21.21 1.23
C LEU A 693 -22.76 21.87 1.17
N LEU A 694 -23.02 22.61 0.10
CA LEU A 694 -24.31 23.29 -0.13
C LEU A 694 -25.17 22.47 -1.09
N VAL A 695 -26.40 22.15 -0.68
CA VAL A 695 -27.33 21.36 -1.49
C VAL A 695 -28.67 22.09 -1.58
N GLY A 696 -29.24 22.17 -2.78
CA GLY A 696 -30.57 22.72 -3.04
C GLY A 696 -30.78 22.98 -4.53
N ASP A 697 -31.88 23.66 -4.89
CA ASP A 697 -32.21 23.91 -6.30
C ASP A 697 -31.23 24.86 -6.99
N ALA A 698 -31.10 24.74 -8.31
CA ALA A 698 -30.31 25.67 -9.12
C ALA A 698 -30.87 27.10 -8.99
N GLY A 699 -29.99 28.10 -8.93
CA GLY A 699 -30.39 29.50 -8.81
C GLY A 699 -30.85 29.95 -7.40
N SER A 700 -30.78 29.08 -6.38
CA SER A 700 -31.13 29.44 -4.98
C SER A 700 -30.14 30.38 -4.27
N GLY A 701 -29.15 30.94 -4.99
CA GLY A 701 -28.17 31.89 -4.44
C GLY A 701 -26.92 31.26 -3.78
N LYS A 702 -26.71 29.95 -3.93
CA LYS A 702 -25.52 29.23 -3.39
C LYS A 702 -24.20 29.90 -3.80
N THR A 703 -23.97 30.06 -5.11
CA THR A 703 -22.75 30.65 -5.67
C THR A 703 -22.58 32.10 -5.24
N SER A 704 -23.65 32.89 -5.28
CA SER A 704 -23.63 34.30 -4.88
C SER A 704 -23.23 34.51 -3.42
N ILE A 705 -23.60 33.59 -2.51
CA ILE A 705 -23.19 33.64 -1.11
C ILE A 705 -21.70 33.31 -0.95
N CYS A 706 -21.20 32.29 -1.66
CA CYS A 706 -19.77 31.97 -1.66
C CYS A 706 -18.92 33.15 -2.16
N GLU A 707 -19.35 33.80 -3.24
CA GLU A 707 -18.70 35.01 -3.79
C GLU A 707 -18.71 36.17 -2.78
N ALA A 708 -19.85 36.43 -2.16
CA ALA A 708 -20.00 37.50 -1.19
C ALA A 708 -19.14 37.27 0.07
N ILE A 709 -19.06 36.03 0.55
CA ILE A 709 -18.22 35.66 1.69
C ILE A 709 -16.73 35.80 1.34
N SER A 710 -16.32 35.36 0.15
CA SER A 710 -14.94 35.50 -0.29
C SER A 710 -14.52 36.97 -0.43
N SER A 711 -15.42 37.79 -1.01
CA SER A 711 -15.25 39.24 -1.09
C SER A 711 -15.15 39.88 0.30
N PHE A 712 -16.00 39.47 1.24
CA PHE A 712 -15.97 39.94 2.63
C PHE A 712 -14.68 39.54 3.36
N ALA A 713 -14.17 38.34 3.11
CA ALA A 713 -12.91 37.83 3.67
C ALA A 713 -11.66 38.41 2.98
N ASN A 714 -11.83 39.22 1.92
CA ASN A 714 -10.75 39.71 1.06
C ASN A 714 -9.84 38.59 0.53
N GLN A 715 -10.46 37.45 0.19
CA GLN A 715 -9.81 36.29 -0.39
C GLN A 715 -10.39 36.02 -1.77
N ARG A 716 -9.57 35.52 -2.69
CA ARG A 716 -10.03 35.19 -4.03
C ARG A 716 -10.82 33.88 -3.98
N LEU A 717 -11.94 33.84 -4.70
CA LEU A 717 -12.72 32.62 -4.93
C LEU A 717 -12.33 32.03 -6.28
N ARG A 718 -11.90 30.77 -6.28
CA ARG A 718 -11.71 29.97 -7.50
C ARG A 718 -12.89 29.01 -7.64
N GLY A 719 -13.74 29.29 -8.62
CA GLY A 719 -14.82 28.39 -9.04
C GLY A 719 -14.28 27.33 -10.00
N ILE A 720 -14.56 26.06 -9.71
CA ILE A 720 -14.29 24.92 -10.58
C ILE A 720 -15.62 24.23 -10.84
N ASN A 721 -16.04 24.20 -12.10
CA ASN A 721 -17.30 23.57 -12.49
C ASN A 721 -17.04 22.11 -12.87
N LEU A 722 -17.73 21.19 -12.19
CA LEU A 722 -17.57 19.76 -12.39
C LEU A 722 -18.64 19.19 -13.33
N HIS A 723 -18.25 18.23 -14.14
CA HIS A 723 -19.13 17.52 -15.07
C HIS A 723 -18.80 16.01 -15.08
N ARG A 724 -19.64 15.21 -15.73
CA ARG A 724 -19.49 13.73 -15.78
C ARG A 724 -18.15 13.24 -16.32
N ASN A 725 -17.53 14.03 -17.20
CA ASN A 725 -16.25 13.70 -17.81
C ASN A 725 -15.07 14.40 -17.12
N SER A 726 -15.28 14.99 -15.94
CA SER A 726 -14.20 15.69 -15.24
C SER A 726 -13.24 14.62 -14.73
N GLU A 727 -11.96 14.83 -14.94
CA GLU A 727 -10.92 13.91 -14.49
C GLU A 727 -10.19 14.46 -13.26
N VAL A 728 -9.47 13.59 -12.55
CA VAL A 728 -8.59 14.00 -11.44
C VAL A 728 -7.59 15.07 -11.90
N GLY A 729 -7.14 14.96 -13.16
CA GLY A 729 -6.21 15.91 -13.76
C GLY A 729 -6.75 17.33 -13.92
N ASP A 730 -8.07 17.50 -14.02
CA ASP A 730 -8.70 18.82 -14.11
C ASP A 730 -8.67 19.57 -12.78
N LEU A 731 -8.62 18.84 -11.66
CA LEU A 731 -8.55 19.39 -10.31
C LEU A 731 -7.10 19.55 -9.83
N LEU A 732 -6.34 18.45 -9.87
CA LEU A 732 -5.00 18.37 -9.27
C LEU A 732 -3.91 18.85 -10.22
N GLY A 733 -4.12 18.69 -11.52
CA GLY A 733 -3.12 18.93 -12.54
C GLY A 733 -2.80 17.67 -13.32
N SER A 734 -2.15 17.84 -14.47
CA SER A 734 -1.78 16.75 -15.35
C SER A 734 -0.44 17.02 -16.03
N GLN A 735 0.18 15.94 -16.51
CA GLN A 735 1.34 16.06 -17.40
C GLN A 735 0.88 16.63 -18.74
N ARG A 736 1.42 17.79 -19.11
CA ARG A 736 1.10 18.48 -20.37
C ARG A 736 2.30 18.50 -21.29
N PRO A 737 2.10 18.35 -22.61
CA PRO A 737 3.20 18.45 -23.56
C PRO A 737 3.83 19.85 -23.49
N ILE A 738 5.17 19.91 -23.54
CA ILE A 738 5.88 21.19 -23.48
C ILE A 738 5.60 21.98 -24.76
N ARG A 739 4.88 23.10 -24.63
CA ARG A 739 4.67 24.05 -25.73
C ARG A 739 5.96 24.84 -26.00
N GLN A 740 6.23 25.14 -27.27
CA GLN A 740 7.42 25.87 -27.73
C GLN A 740 8.74 25.23 -27.30
N GLN A 741 8.81 23.89 -27.34
CA GLN A 741 9.98 23.12 -26.91
C GLN A 741 11.28 23.61 -27.59
N ALA A 742 11.23 23.91 -28.89
CA ALA A 742 12.40 24.41 -29.64
C ALA A 742 12.95 25.75 -29.11
N GLU A 743 12.07 26.71 -28.79
CA GLU A 743 12.47 28.03 -28.27
C GLU A 743 13.02 27.92 -26.84
N LYS A 744 12.36 27.12 -25.99
CA LYS A 744 12.83 26.85 -24.63
C LYS A 744 14.20 26.17 -24.63
N LEU A 745 14.38 25.18 -25.50
CA LEU A 745 15.63 24.46 -25.66
C LEU A 745 16.75 25.38 -26.15
N GLN A 746 16.47 26.24 -27.12
CA GLN A 746 17.44 27.23 -27.61
C GLN A 746 17.85 28.23 -26.52
N THR A 747 16.88 28.70 -25.73
CA THR A 747 17.12 29.63 -24.62
C THR A 747 17.96 28.98 -23.51
N ALA A 748 17.62 27.75 -23.12
CA ALA A 748 18.36 26.99 -22.11
C ALA A 748 19.79 26.66 -22.58
N LEU A 749 19.97 26.29 -23.85
CA LEU A 749 21.30 26.09 -24.45
C LEU A 749 22.14 27.37 -24.42
N GLN A 750 21.52 28.52 -24.67
CA GLN A 750 22.22 29.80 -24.64
C GLN A 750 22.63 30.19 -23.21
N GLN A 751 21.75 30.00 -22.22
CA GLN A 751 22.10 30.21 -20.80
C GLN A 751 23.21 29.28 -20.33
N LEU A 752 23.15 27.99 -20.67
CA LEU A 752 24.20 27.03 -20.31
C LEU A 752 25.55 27.43 -20.92
N ARG A 753 25.56 27.90 -22.18
CA ARG A 753 26.78 28.42 -22.83
C ARG A 753 27.38 29.61 -22.08
N ILE A 754 26.55 30.55 -21.63
CA ILE A 754 27.02 31.72 -20.87
C ILE A 754 27.65 31.25 -19.55
N CYS A 755 26.95 30.40 -18.79
CA CYS A 755 27.44 29.92 -17.50
C CYS A 755 28.73 29.09 -17.61
N LEU A 756 28.88 28.31 -18.68
CA LEU A 756 30.09 27.51 -18.92
C LEU A 756 31.25 28.35 -19.48
N ALA A 757 30.97 29.38 -20.28
CA ALA A 757 31.97 30.33 -20.75
C ALA A 757 32.58 31.12 -19.58
N ASP A 758 31.75 31.54 -18.61
CA ASP A 758 32.20 32.18 -17.38
C ASP A 758 33.17 31.28 -16.56
N MET A 759 33.05 29.96 -16.72
CA MET A 759 33.95 28.98 -16.11
C MET A 759 35.15 28.59 -16.99
N GLN A 760 35.32 29.18 -18.18
CA GLN A 760 36.31 28.80 -19.20
C GLN A 760 36.17 27.33 -19.65
N ILE A 761 34.93 26.85 -19.78
CA ILE A 761 34.59 25.56 -20.38
C ILE A 761 34.04 25.84 -21.78
N GLU A 762 34.82 25.59 -22.82
CA GLU A 762 34.37 25.78 -24.21
C GLU A 762 33.48 24.60 -24.66
N LEU A 763 32.23 24.92 -25.00
CA LEU A 763 31.28 23.98 -25.60
C LEU A 763 31.39 24.03 -27.14
N SER A 764 32.13 23.09 -27.73
CA SER A 764 32.19 22.91 -29.18
C SER A 764 30.93 22.21 -29.71
N ILE A 765 29.84 22.94 -29.86
CA ILE A 765 28.60 22.44 -30.49
C ILE A 765 28.71 22.66 -32.00
N THR A 766 29.07 21.63 -32.75
CA THR A 766 28.93 21.63 -34.21
C THR A 766 27.44 21.47 -34.56
N GLY A 767 26.96 22.08 -35.65
CA GLY A 767 25.54 22.21 -36.02
C GLY A 767 24.74 20.93 -36.31
N GLY A 768 25.16 19.78 -35.78
CA GLY A 768 24.44 18.51 -35.79
C GLY A 768 24.68 17.64 -34.53
N SER A 769 25.26 18.18 -33.46
CA SER A 769 25.48 17.41 -32.23
C SER A 769 24.16 17.16 -31.49
N ASN A 770 23.86 15.89 -31.21
CA ASN A 770 22.69 15.45 -30.46
C ASN A 770 22.66 16.14 -29.07
N ILE A 771 21.49 16.58 -28.61
CA ILE A 771 21.33 17.34 -27.35
C ILE A 771 21.79 16.51 -26.15
N ASP A 772 21.56 15.20 -26.16
CA ASP A 772 22.08 14.26 -25.15
C ASP A 772 23.63 14.26 -25.08
N GLY A 773 24.30 14.45 -26.22
CA GLY A 773 25.75 14.58 -26.29
C GLY A 773 26.24 15.89 -25.65
N VAL A 774 25.49 16.98 -25.84
CA VAL A 774 25.78 18.28 -25.21
C VAL A 774 25.60 18.20 -23.69
N VAL A 775 24.51 17.58 -23.22
CA VAL A 775 24.23 17.38 -21.79
C VAL A 775 25.33 16.55 -21.12
N SER A 776 25.67 15.39 -21.69
CA SER A 776 26.67 14.48 -21.09
C SER A 776 28.10 15.06 -21.09
N THR A 777 28.46 15.84 -22.10
CA THR A 777 29.77 16.53 -22.15
C THR A 777 29.83 17.64 -21.09
N SER A 778 28.74 18.41 -20.95
CA SER A 778 28.62 19.48 -19.96
C SER A 778 28.67 18.93 -18.53
N GLU A 779 27.99 17.81 -18.26
CA GLU A 779 28.04 17.14 -16.95
C GLU A 779 29.45 16.71 -16.56
N LYS A 780 30.17 16.03 -17.48
CA LYS A 780 31.54 15.58 -17.23
C LYS A 780 32.47 16.77 -16.94
N ALA A 781 32.36 17.82 -17.74
CA ALA A 781 33.15 19.04 -17.56
C ALA A 781 32.85 19.73 -16.23
N LEU A 782 31.58 19.80 -15.82
CA LEU A 782 31.15 20.36 -14.53
C LEU A 782 31.68 19.55 -13.35
N VAL A 783 31.58 18.21 -13.38
CA VAL A 783 32.10 17.33 -12.32
C VAL A 783 33.62 17.45 -12.18
N GLU A 784 34.35 17.61 -13.28
CA GLU A 784 35.80 17.81 -13.27
C GLU A 784 36.17 19.21 -12.71
N ARG A 785 35.39 20.25 -13.04
CA ARG A 785 35.56 21.61 -12.50
C ARG A 785 35.21 21.71 -11.02
N MET A 786 34.19 20.99 -10.54
CA MET A 786 33.81 20.90 -9.12
C MET A 786 34.94 20.40 -8.23
N ARG A 787 35.88 19.61 -8.77
CA ARG A 787 37.06 19.14 -8.03
C ARG A 787 38.18 20.18 -7.92
N SER A 788 38.13 21.26 -8.72
CA SER A 788 39.23 22.23 -8.86
C SER A 788 38.86 23.67 -8.49
N VAL A 789 37.57 24.03 -8.42
CA VAL A 789 37.09 25.40 -8.18
C VAL A 789 36.43 25.54 -6.80
N THR A 790 36.77 26.60 -6.06
CA THR A 790 36.23 26.94 -4.72
C THR A 790 34.99 27.85 -4.74
N ASP A 791 34.58 28.39 -5.90
CA ASP A 791 33.41 29.26 -6.02
C ASP A 791 32.11 28.46 -6.21
N SER A 792 31.39 28.22 -5.11
CA SER A 792 30.14 27.47 -5.08
C SER A 792 29.05 28.07 -5.97
N LYS A 793 28.99 29.41 -6.09
CA LYS A 793 27.85 30.09 -6.73
C LYS A 793 27.82 29.90 -8.25
N SER A 794 28.97 29.97 -8.90
CA SER A 794 29.04 29.75 -10.35
C SER A 794 28.70 28.30 -10.68
N VAL A 795 29.22 27.35 -9.89
CA VAL A 795 28.92 25.90 -10.04
C VAL A 795 27.42 25.65 -9.91
N ASP A 796 26.78 26.23 -8.88
CA ASP A 796 25.34 26.12 -8.68
C ASP A 796 24.54 26.71 -9.86
N GLN A 797 24.97 27.83 -10.43
CA GLN A 797 24.34 28.46 -11.59
C GLN A 797 24.47 27.62 -12.88
N ALA A 798 25.65 27.10 -13.16
CA ALA A 798 25.85 26.24 -14.33
C ALA A 798 25.13 24.90 -14.18
N GLN A 799 25.05 24.37 -12.95
CA GLN A 799 24.28 23.16 -12.65
C GLN A 799 22.77 23.40 -12.78
N ALA A 800 22.28 24.57 -12.37
CA ALA A 800 20.89 24.99 -12.62
C ALA A 800 20.59 25.13 -14.12
N ALA A 801 21.45 25.81 -14.88
CA ALA A 801 21.28 25.97 -16.33
C ALA A 801 21.32 24.62 -17.08
N LEU A 802 22.15 23.68 -16.62
CA LEU A 802 22.20 22.33 -17.15
C LEU A 802 20.93 21.53 -16.84
N SER A 803 20.39 21.66 -15.63
CA SER A 803 19.10 21.09 -15.26
C SER A 803 17.94 21.69 -16.08
N ASP A 804 17.95 22.98 -16.34
CA ASP A 804 16.95 23.65 -17.18
C ASP A 804 17.00 23.15 -18.64
N LEU A 805 18.20 22.89 -19.17
CA LEU A 805 18.37 22.27 -20.48
C LEU A 805 17.77 20.85 -20.51
N LYS A 806 18.08 20.03 -19.50
CA LYS A 806 17.49 18.67 -19.39
C LYS A 806 15.98 18.72 -19.31
N ARG A 807 15.42 19.60 -18.47
CA ARG A 807 13.97 19.77 -18.36
C ARG A 807 13.34 20.22 -19.68
N SER A 808 14.05 21.01 -20.49
CA SER A 808 13.58 21.44 -21.81
C SER A 808 13.57 20.30 -22.85
N THR A 809 14.33 19.22 -22.62
CA THR A 809 14.27 18.00 -23.47
C THR A 809 13.09 17.08 -23.15
N ALA A 810 12.40 17.32 -22.03
CA ALA A 810 11.25 16.53 -21.63
C ALA A 810 10.08 16.66 -22.63
N LEU A 811 9.37 15.56 -22.86
CA LEU A 811 8.16 15.54 -23.69
C LEU A 811 6.97 16.18 -22.95
N PHE A 812 6.88 15.94 -21.65
CA PHE A 812 5.80 16.38 -20.79
C PHE A 812 6.35 17.11 -19.55
N ASP A 813 5.63 18.14 -19.09
CA ASP A 813 5.88 18.83 -17.83
C ASP A 813 4.59 18.84 -17.00
N TRP A 814 4.75 18.80 -15.68
CA TRP A 814 3.61 18.85 -14.78
C TRP A 814 3.02 20.25 -14.71
N SER A 815 1.71 20.36 -14.90
CA SER A 815 0.97 21.61 -14.71
C SER A 815 0.04 21.46 -13.52
N ASP A 816 0.27 22.24 -12.46
CA ASP A 816 -0.60 22.28 -11.28
C ASP A 816 -2.03 22.69 -11.68
N GLY A 817 -3.02 21.93 -11.20
CA GLY A 817 -4.43 22.21 -11.41
C GLY A 817 -4.97 23.33 -10.52
N PRO A 818 -6.22 23.78 -10.74
CA PRO A 818 -6.80 24.93 -10.06
C PRO A 818 -6.88 24.73 -8.54
N LEU A 819 -7.10 23.50 -8.07
CA LEU A 819 -7.15 23.17 -6.64
C LEU A 819 -5.77 23.31 -5.99
N ILE A 820 -4.72 22.84 -6.65
CA ILE A 820 -3.35 22.93 -6.13
C ILE A 820 -2.87 24.38 -6.10
N GLN A 821 -3.18 25.16 -7.13
CA GLN A 821 -2.91 26.59 -7.14
C GLN A 821 -3.67 27.31 -6.02
N ALA A 822 -4.95 26.96 -5.80
CA ALA A 822 -5.73 27.54 -4.71
C ALA A 822 -5.12 27.25 -3.34
N MET A 823 -4.64 26.02 -3.13
CA MET A 823 -3.92 25.66 -1.91
C MET A 823 -2.66 26.53 -1.75
N GLN A 824 -1.82 26.63 -2.78
CA GLN A 824 -0.58 27.42 -2.73
C GLN A 824 -0.82 28.91 -2.47
N GLU A 825 -1.87 29.48 -3.05
CA GLU A 825 -2.21 30.92 -2.97
C GLU A 825 -3.12 31.28 -1.80
N ARG A 826 -3.62 30.27 -1.03
CA ARG A 826 -4.59 30.44 0.07
C ARG A 826 -5.94 31.01 -0.38
N ASP A 827 -6.38 30.59 -1.55
CA ASP A 827 -7.67 30.97 -2.13
C ASP A 827 -8.80 30.09 -1.59
N HIS A 828 -10.01 30.65 -1.56
CA HIS A 828 -11.22 29.84 -1.40
C HIS A 828 -11.50 29.06 -2.68
N VAL A 829 -11.94 27.81 -2.53
CA VAL A 829 -12.33 26.95 -3.66
C VAL A 829 -13.81 26.65 -3.59
N LEU A 830 -14.51 26.90 -4.70
CA LEU A 830 -15.88 26.46 -4.91
C LEU A 830 -15.87 25.37 -5.98
N LEU A 831 -16.20 24.14 -5.57
CA LEU A 831 -16.49 23.04 -6.49
C LEU A 831 -17.99 23.08 -6.80
N ASP A 832 -18.34 23.57 -7.98
CA ASP A 832 -19.72 23.62 -8.44
C ASP A 832 -20.13 22.30 -9.10
N GLU A 833 -21.40 21.95 -8.99
CA GLU A 833 -21.97 20.71 -9.54
C GLU A 833 -21.23 19.42 -9.12
N ILE A 834 -20.77 19.36 -7.86
CA ILE A 834 -20.00 18.23 -7.32
C ILE A 834 -20.69 16.87 -7.50
N SER A 835 -22.03 16.83 -7.54
CA SER A 835 -22.80 15.61 -7.76
C SER A 835 -22.72 15.04 -9.18
N LEU A 836 -22.22 15.81 -10.15
CA LEU A 836 -22.03 15.35 -11.53
C LEU A 836 -20.66 14.70 -11.74
N ALA A 837 -19.69 14.96 -10.86
CA ALA A 837 -18.36 14.38 -10.96
C ALA A 837 -18.40 12.88 -10.67
N ASP A 838 -17.47 12.16 -11.29
CA ASP A 838 -17.27 10.75 -10.96
C ASP A 838 -16.78 10.58 -9.52
N ASP A 839 -17.21 9.50 -8.89
CA ASP A 839 -16.87 9.12 -7.53
C ASP A 839 -15.35 9.02 -7.30
N SER A 840 -14.59 8.59 -8.32
CA SER A 840 -13.13 8.52 -8.29
C SER A 840 -12.48 9.89 -8.02
N VAL A 841 -12.96 10.92 -8.72
CA VAL A 841 -12.47 12.30 -8.61
C VAL A 841 -12.75 12.87 -7.22
N LEU A 842 -13.96 12.64 -6.71
CA LEU A 842 -14.35 13.12 -5.39
C LEU A 842 -13.59 12.42 -4.27
N LYS A 843 -13.31 11.12 -4.42
CA LYS A 843 -12.61 10.35 -3.39
C LYS A 843 -11.16 10.79 -3.22
N ARG A 844 -10.52 11.37 -4.25
CA ARG A 844 -9.20 12.03 -4.09
C ARG A 844 -9.23 13.23 -3.14
N LEU A 845 -10.36 13.93 -3.05
CA LEU A 845 -10.54 15.09 -2.15
C LEU A 845 -10.70 14.69 -0.68
N ASN A 846 -11.00 13.42 -0.36
CA ASN A 846 -11.20 12.96 1.02
C ASN A 846 -10.01 13.24 1.94
N SER A 847 -8.81 13.25 1.39
CA SER A 847 -7.57 13.57 2.10
C SER A 847 -7.54 15.04 2.57
N LEU A 848 -8.07 15.96 1.77
CA LEU A 848 -8.20 17.39 2.08
C LEU A 848 -9.32 17.69 3.09
N LEU A 849 -10.33 16.83 3.17
CA LEU A 849 -11.44 16.97 4.13
C LEU A 849 -11.10 16.50 5.55
N LYS A 850 -9.93 15.89 5.74
CA LYS A 850 -9.41 15.45 7.04
C LYS A 850 -8.64 16.60 7.72
N PRO A 851 -8.46 16.58 9.06
CA PRO A 851 -7.78 17.65 9.80
C PRO A 851 -6.35 17.98 9.30
N GLU A 852 -5.66 16.98 8.74
CA GLU A 852 -4.30 17.11 8.21
C GLU A 852 -4.24 17.96 6.92
N ARG A 853 -5.36 18.06 6.18
CA ARG A 853 -5.52 18.85 4.93
C ARG A 853 -4.37 18.67 3.92
N SER A 854 -3.90 17.44 3.74
CA SER A 854 -2.82 17.12 2.83
C SER A 854 -3.28 16.25 1.67
N ILE A 855 -2.71 16.46 0.49
CA ILE A 855 -2.94 15.60 -0.69
C ILE A 855 -1.60 15.13 -1.27
N VAL A 856 -1.55 13.87 -1.69
CA VAL A 856 -0.40 13.25 -2.35
C VAL A 856 -0.62 13.35 -3.86
N LEU A 857 0.33 13.96 -4.58
CA LEU A 857 0.32 14.06 -6.05
C LEU A 857 1.12 12.91 -6.65
N ALA A 858 0.47 11.77 -6.87
CA ALA A 858 1.09 10.59 -7.48
C ALA A 858 1.47 10.86 -8.94
N GLU A 859 0.59 11.57 -9.63
CA GLU A 859 0.61 11.84 -11.07
C GLU A 859 1.75 12.80 -11.48
N ARG A 860 2.25 13.57 -10.51
CA ARG A 860 3.40 14.48 -10.66
C ARG A 860 4.75 13.74 -10.73
N GLY A 861 4.77 12.44 -10.44
CA GLY A 861 5.97 11.61 -10.54
C GLY A 861 7.05 12.00 -9.54
N GLY A 862 6.83 11.72 -8.25
CA GLY A 862 7.60 12.14 -7.08
C GLY A 862 9.09 12.50 -7.29
N SER A 863 9.51 13.66 -6.77
CA SER A 863 10.93 14.03 -6.64
C SER A 863 11.43 13.71 -5.23
N ALA A 864 12.50 12.92 -5.11
CA ALA A 864 13.12 12.56 -3.83
C ALA A 864 13.71 13.75 -3.04
N ARG A 865 13.87 14.92 -3.68
CA ARG A 865 14.52 16.11 -3.09
C ARG A 865 13.56 17.20 -2.62
N HIS A 866 12.25 17.04 -2.77
CA HIS A 866 11.29 18.01 -2.24
C HIS A 866 10.34 17.30 -1.30
N SER A 867 10.46 17.61 -0.01
CA SER A 867 9.44 17.45 1.03
C SER A 867 8.09 18.14 0.71
N ARG A 868 7.89 18.62 -0.53
CA ARG A 868 6.69 19.24 -1.08
C ARG A 868 5.79 18.29 -1.88
N SER A 869 6.13 17.00 -2.03
CA SER A 869 5.22 16.03 -2.67
C SER A 869 3.93 15.78 -1.86
N CYS A 870 3.97 16.11 -0.56
CA CYS A 870 2.80 16.37 0.26
C CYS A 870 2.71 17.88 0.49
N LEU A 871 1.69 18.54 -0.06
CA LEU A 871 1.35 19.89 0.37
C LEU A 871 0.75 19.76 1.78
N SER A 872 1.47 20.25 2.79
CA SER A 872 1.10 20.12 4.21
C SER A 872 0.36 21.35 4.74
N SER A 873 -0.23 21.18 5.92
CA SER A 873 -1.14 22.11 6.61
C SER A 873 -0.63 23.56 6.82
N SER A 874 0.68 23.82 6.70
CA SER A 874 1.24 25.18 6.82
C SER A 874 0.84 26.11 5.67
N ILE A 875 0.40 25.52 4.55
CA ILE A 875 -0.10 26.25 3.37
C ILE A 875 -1.62 26.43 3.44
N CYS A 876 -2.36 25.50 4.06
CA CYS A 876 -3.83 25.47 4.08
C CYS A 876 -4.51 26.19 5.27
N ARG A 877 -3.77 27.01 6.03
CA ARG A 877 -4.31 27.86 7.10
C ARG A 877 -4.54 29.29 6.64
#